data_AF-A0AAW2JCG1-F1
#
_entry.id   AF-A0AAW2JCG1-F1
#
_cell.length_a   1.000
_cell.length_b   1.000
_cell.length_c   1.000
_cell.angle_alpha   90.00
_cell.angle_beta   90.00
_cell.angle_gamma   90.00
#
_symmetry.space_group_name_H-M   'P 1'
#
loop_
_entity.id
_entity.type
_entity.pdbx_description
1 polymer ?
#
loop_
_entity_poly.entity_id
_entity_poly.type
_entity_poly.pdbx_seq_one_letter_code
_entity_poly.pdbx_strand_id
1 'polypeptide(L)'
;MASIYMDNVLTDMDGKVKSMIKLIEEDADSFARRAEMYYKKRPELMKLVEEFYRAYRALAERYNHATGELRHAHRTIAQAFPDQVPFELVEDSTSRSLGEDPNTPEIKHPGRALFDADDMPENARVLSTSDPERGMRKRGLKQLHEMFGGKEVAAESSKSTNGRERTDPEQERDREERFHDELQQLAIQYQNLKEKILQETERAGKAESEAQGLKEALADMQAEKEDVFLQYQQCLAKLSKIEQELNNAQKDSTRLNEKASRAEIEVQTLRAALIQLEAEKNAGLVKHNKYLQKISHLEAMASQLQEDKTGLYNRANEAESQAQILKNEMSRLELEKEASLHQYRQCLGKISDLENVISVMEDEAILRKKQAERAETEVSELKKAFADLNEEKEASALQYKCCLETISKLEKEISSAKDDVKRLNNEVVIGTSKLKTAEEKCNVLEMSNQSLRVEADNLVKKIAKKDQELSKKQEELEKLQVCMQEEHLRYAQVEATLQTLQDLQSQSQEDKKSLALELQNMLLMLKDMEISKNGLEKEIQQVRDENQSLNQTNLSSAISMENMQNEILSLREIKERLENEVSHHMIISISLQQEILSLKDEIQGLNRSYQTLVEQVEAAGLNPKCFGTSLKSLQDENSRLRQICEEGSNEKAILSKKLENVEELLNKKLYVESSLSDLNSELESSCEKVKTLQESCQFLHGEKATLVAEKASLLSQLQAITENMHTLLEKNAVLENSLSTAKLENVERRLESLEKRFTGLEDKCADLEKEKEVMHCQVEKLKVSLGVEKQERTSSQLRSETRLAGLENQINLLQEENRRKKRNLKRKSIKL
;
A
#
# COMPACT_ATOMS: atom_id res chain seq x y z
N MET A 1 -22.55 -36.65 -15.48
CA MET A 1 -21.41 -37.43 -14.96
C MET A 1 -20.38 -36.57 -14.20
N ALA A 2 -19.99 -35.38 -14.68
CA ALA A 2 -19.03 -34.50 -13.99
C ALA A 2 -19.55 -33.85 -12.67
N SER A 3 -20.85 -33.51 -12.59
CA SER A 3 -21.44 -32.91 -11.37
C SER A 3 -21.44 -33.85 -10.16
N ILE A 4 -21.72 -35.15 -10.39
CA ILE A 4 -21.81 -36.15 -9.32
C ILE A 4 -20.42 -36.47 -8.73
N TYR A 5 -19.37 -36.38 -9.55
CA TYR A 5 -18.00 -36.63 -9.07
C TYR A 5 -17.45 -35.48 -8.23
N MET A 6 -17.78 -34.22 -8.57
CA MET A 6 -17.39 -33.05 -7.78
C MET A 6 -18.15 -32.97 -6.44
N ASP A 7 -19.45 -33.26 -6.43
CA ASP A 7 -20.25 -33.26 -5.19
C ASP A 7 -19.78 -34.34 -4.21
N ASN A 8 -19.42 -35.53 -4.71
CA ASN A 8 -18.87 -36.59 -3.86
C ASN A 8 -17.50 -36.24 -3.26
N VAL A 9 -16.63 -35.56 -4.02
CA VAL A 9 -15.32 -35.10 -3.52
C VAL A 9 -15.48 -33.99 -2.49
N LEU A 10 -16.41 -33.06 -2.71
CA LEU A 10 -16.70 -31.99 -1.75
C LEU A 10 -17.32 -32.54 -0.45
N THR A 11 -18.19 -33.55 -0.55
CA THR A 11 -18.81 -34.19 0.62
C THR A 11 -17.80 -35.00 1.45
N ASP A 12 -16.86 -35.71 0.80
CA ASP A 12 -15.77 -36.43 1.49
C ASP A 12 -14.80 -35.47 2.19
N MET A 13 -14.47 -34.34 1.55
CA MET A 13 -13.62 -33.28 2.12
C MET A 13 -14.29 -32.62 3.33
N ASP A 14 -15.59 -32.30 3.25
CA ASP A 14 -16.36 -31.71 4.35
C ASP A 14 -16.46 -32.66 5.56
N GLY A 15 -16.61 -33.97 5.32
CA GLY A 15 -16.59 -34.99 6.38
C GLY A 15 -15.25 -35.07 7.12
N LYS A 16 -14.13 -34.93 6.41
CA LYS A 16 -12.77 -34.91 7.00
C LYS A 16 -12.53 -33.63 7.81
N VAL A 17 -12.95 -32.48 7.30
CA VAL A 17 -12.85 -31.19 8.02
C VAL A 17 -13.68 -31.21 9.31
N LYS A 18 -14.90 -31.73 9.28
CA LYS A 18 -15.72 -31.91 10.49
C LYS A 18 -15.10 -32.85 11.51
N SER A 19 -14.38 -33.87 11.06
CA SER A 19 -13.64 -34.79 11.95
C SER A 19 -12.43 -34.10 12.59
N MET A 20 -11.73 -33.22 11.86
CA MET A 20 -10.64 -32.38 12.41
C MET A 20 -11.14 -31.39 13.46
N ILE A 21 -12.30 -30.77 13.23
CA ILE A 21 -12.91 -29.81 14.18
C ILE A 21 -13.29 -30.52 15.48
N LYS A 22 -13.88 -31.72 15.41
CA LYS A 22 -14.21 -32.53 16.59
C LYS A 22 -12.99 -32.93 17.43
N LEU A 23 -11.84 -33.16 16.80
CA LEU A 23 -10.56 -33.43 17.49
C LEU A 23 -10.04 -32.22 18.29
N ILE A 24 -10.54 -31.02 18.01
CA ILE A 24 -10.14 -29.75 18.65
C ILE A 24 -11.19 -29.27 19.67
N GLU A 25 -12.47 -29.63 19.47
CA GLU A 25 -13.60 -29.15 20.29
C GLU A 25 -14.02 -30.07 21.46
N GLU A 26 -13.29 -31.16 21.74
CA GLU A 26 -13.68 -32.11 22.81
C GLU A 26 -13.81 -31.42 24.19
N ASP A 27 -14.96 -31.61 24.86
CA ASP A 27 -15.43 -30.90 26.07
C ASP A 27 -14.36 -30.85 27.19
N ALA A 28 -13.71 -29.70 27.30
CA ALA A 28 -12.80 -29.39 28.39
C ALA A 28 -13.31 -28.16 29.16
N ASP A 29 -13.77 -28.40 30.39
CA ASP A 29 -14.34 -27.40 31.32
C ASP A 29 -13.37 -26.28 31.74
N SER A 30 -12.09 -26.36 31.34
CA SER A 30 -11.09 -25.32 31.60
C SER A 30 -10.08 -25.15 30.46
N PHE A 31 -9.59 -23.92 30.28
CA PHE A 31 -8.63 -23.54 29.24
C PHE A 31 -7.33 -24.37 29.31
N ALA A 32 -6.84 -24.66 30.51
CA ALA A 32 -5.64 -25.48 30.73
C ALA A 32 -5.82 -26.92 30.20
N ARG A 33 -6.99 -27.53 30.44
CA ARG A 33 -7.30 -28.87 29.90
C ARG A 33 -7.48 -28.87 28.39
N ARG A 34 -8.06 -27.81 27.82
CA ARG A 34 -8.18 -27.64 26.36
C ARG A 34 -6.80 -27.57 25.68
N ALA A 35 -5.87 -26.82 26.27
CA ALA A 35 -4.49 -26.74 25.77
C ALA A 35 -3.77 -28.10 25.89
N GLU A 36 -3.92 -28.81 27.00
CA GLU A 36 -3.30 -30.13 27.20
C GLU A 36 -3.82 -31.18 26.19
N MET A 37 -5.14 -31.22 25.95
CA MET A 37 -5.76 -32.13 24.97
C MET A 37 -5.34 -31.79 23.54
N TYR A 38 -5.23 -30.51 23.19
CA TYR A 38 -4.70 -30.08 21.89
C TYR A 38 -3.29 -30.62 21.65
N TYR A 39 -2.37 -30.52 22.62
CA TYR A 39 -1.01 -31.04 22.45
C TYR A 39 -0.96 -32.58 22.35
N LYS A 40 -1.86 -33.29 23.04
CA LYS A 40 -2.00 -34.76 22.93
C LYS A 40 -2.57 -35.20 21.58
N LYS A 41 -3.52 -34.44 21.01
CA LYS A 41 -4.20 -34.75 19.74
C LYS A 41 -3.50 -34.18 18.50
N ARG A 42 -2.48 -33.34 18.68
CA ARG A 42 -1.67 -32.74 17.61
C ARG A 42 -1.11 -33.73 16.58
N PRO A 43 -0.62 -34.94 16.94
CA PRO A 43 -0.11 -35.90 15.96
C PRO A 43 -1.21 -36.49 15.06
N GLU A 44 -2.40 -36.75 15.62
CA GLU A 44 -3.57 -37.26 14.88
C GLU A 44 -4.11 -36.18 13.92
N LEU A 45 -4.14 -34.92 14.37
CA LEU A 45 -4.54 -33.78 13.56
C LEU A 45 -3.56 -33.53 12.40
N MET A 46 -2.26 -33.60 12.67
CA MET A 46 -1.22 -33.42 11.63
C MET A 46 -1.34 -34.48 10.53
N LYS A 47 -1.55 -35.74 10.90
CA LYS A 47 -1.73 -36.84 9.94
C LYS A 47 -2.95 -36.63 9.03
N LEU A 48 -4.06 -36.14 9.58
CA LEU A 48 -5.28 -35.88 8.81
C LEU A 48 -5.12 -34.68 7.85
N VAL A 49 -4.36 -33.65 8.26
CA VAL A 49 -3.98 -32.52 7.39
C VAL A 49 -3.08 -32.97 6.24
N GLU A 50 -2.10 -33.84 6.50
CA GLU A 50 -1.22 -34.38 5.47
C GLU A 50 -1.98 -35.23 4.44
N GLU A 51 -2.94 -36.05 4.89
CA GLU A 51 -3.82 -36.82 4.01
C GLU A 51 -4.73 -35.91 3.17
N PHE A 52 -5.23 -34.82 3.75
CA PHE A 52 -6.02 -33.81 3.04
C PHE A 52 -5.19 -33.10 1.95
N TYR A 53 -3.96 -32.71 2.27
CA TYR A 53 -3.05 -32.06 1.33
C TYR A 53 -2.67 -33.00 0.17
N ARG A 54 -2.41 -34.28 0.44
CA ARG A 54 -2.15 -35.29 -0.61
C ARG A 54 -3.35 -35.48 -1.54
N ALA A 55 -4.57 -35.52 -1.00
CA ALA A 55 -5.78 -35.65 -1.80
C ALA A 55 -6.02 -34.41 -2.68
N TYR A 56 -5.83 -33.20 -2.14
CA TYR A 56 -5.95 -31.96 -2.88
C TYR A 56 -4.93 -31.87 -4.02
N ARG A 57 -3.68 -32.25 -3.75
CA ARG A 57 -2.62 -32.27 -4.77
C ARG A 57 -2.93 -33.23 -5.91
N ALA A 58 -3.39 -34.45 -5.61
CA ALA A 58 -3.78 -35.41 -6.63
C ALA A 58 -4.95 -34.92 -7.50
N LEU A 59 -5.90 -34.18 -6.90
CA LEU A 59 -7.01 -33.57 -7.63
C LEU A 59 -6.53 -32.44 -8.57
N ALA A 60 -5.64 -31.58 -8.09
CA ALA A 60 -5.04 -30.51 -8.89
C ALA A 60 -4.23 -31.06 -10.07
N GLU A 61 -3.47 -32.13 -9.86
CA GLU A 61 -2.72 -32.82 -10.92
C GLU A 61 -3.65 -33.40 -12.01
N ARG A 62 -4.78 -34.01 -11.63
CA ARG A 62 -5.79 -34.49 -12.57
C ARG A 62 -6.48 -33.36 -13.34
N TYR A 63 -6.73 -32.22 -12.70
CA TYR A 63 -7.32 -31.04 -13.35
C TYR A 63 -6.36 -30.43 -14.38
N ASN A 64 -5.07 -30.30 -14.03
CA ASN A 64 -4.03 -29.85 -14.94
C ASN A 64 -3.87 -30.78 -16.14
N HIS A 65 -3.97 -32.09 -15.92
CA HIS A 65 -3.95 -33.08 -17.00
C HIS A 65 -5.16 -32.93 -17.93
N ALA A 66 -6.38 -32.84 -17.39
CA ALA A 66 -7.61 -32.69 -18.18
C ALA A 66 -7.64 -31.37 -18.97
N THR A 67 -7.16 -30.26 -18.40
CA THR A 67 -7.05 -28.98 -19.12
C THR A 67 -5.89 -28.95 -20.12
N GLY A 68 -4.84 -29.73 -19.88
CA GLY A 68 -3.78 -29.99 -20.86
C GLY A 68 -4.30 -30.73 -22.08
N GLU A 69 -5.05 -31.82 -21.87
CA GLU A 69 -5.68 -32.59 -22.95
C GLU A 69 -6.73 -31.77 -23.72
N LEU A 70 -7.53 -30.96 -23.02
CA LEU A 70 -8.51 -30.06 -23.66
C LEU A 70 -7.83 -29.02 -24.56
N ARG A 71 -6.72 -28.42 -24.09
CA ARG A 71 -5.93 -27.49 -24.91
C ARG A 71 -5.28 -28.19 -26.10
N HIS A 72 -4.84 -29.45 -25.93
CA HIS A 72 -4.32 -30.24 -27.03
C HIS A 72 -5.41 -30.55 -28.07
N ALA A 73 -6.63 -30.91 -27.62
CA ALA A 73 -7.78 -31.13 -28.49
C ALA A 73 -8.18 -29.86 -29.25
N HIS A 74 -8.23 -28.71 -28.58
CA HIS A 74 -8.49 -27.42 -29.22
C HIS A 74 -7.44 -27.07 -30.28
N ARG A 75 -6.16 -27.35 -30.03
CA ARG A 75 -5.10 -27.16 -31.02
C ARG A 75 -5.25 -28.08 -32.23
N THR A 76 -5.62 -29.34 -32.00
CA THR A 76 -5.88 -30.33 -33.06
C THR A 76 -7.11 -29.95 -33.90
N ILE A 77 -8.17 -29.45 -33.27
CA ILE A 77 -9.39 -28.97 -33.96
C ILE A 77 -9.09 -27.71 -34.79
N ALA A 78 -8.32 -26.76 -34.23
CA ALA A 78 -7.89 -25.56 -34.94
C ALA A 78 -6.96 -25.86 -36.14
N GLN A 79 -6.16 -26.92 -36.08
CA GLN A 79 -5.37 -27.39 -37.22
C GLN A 79 -6.21 -28.12 -38.29
N ALA A 80 -7.30 -28.79 -37.88
CA ALA A 80 -8.17 -29.51 -38.79
C ALA A 80 -9.15 -28.60 -39.56
N PHE A 81 -9.47 -27.41 -39.05
CA PHE A 81 -10.40 -26.46 -39.68
C PHE A 81 -9.89 -24.99 -39.57
N PRO A 82 -9.10 -24.50 -40.54
CA PRO A 82 -8.44 -23.18 -40.47
C PRO A 82 -9.36 -21.95 -40.66
N ASP A 83 -10.54 -22.12 -41.28
CA ASP A 83 -11.34 -20.99 -41.79
C ASP A 83 -12.51 -20.53 -40.88
N GLN A 84 -12.57 -20.96 -39.62
CA GLN A 84 -13.52 -20.41 -38.64
C GLN A 84 -12.82 -20.01 -37.35
N VAL A 85 -12.42 -18.75 -37.27
CA VAL A 85 -11.98 -18.09 -36.03
C VAL A 85 -13.17 -17.34 -35.44
N PRO A 86 -13.42 -17.47 -34.13
CA PRO A 86 -13.50 -16.24 -33.33
C PRO A 86 -12.39 -16.12 -32.27
N PHE A 87 -11.82 -14.92 -32.20
CA PHE A 87 -10.86 -14.45 -31.20
C PHE A 87 -11.54 -14.26 -29.84
N GLU A 88 -10.86 -14.64 -28.76
CA GLU A 88 -10.60 -13.79 -27.58
C GLU A 88 -9.78 -14.58 -26.54
N LEU A 89 -8.54 -14.14 -26.33
CA LEU A 89 -7.91 -13.88 -25.02
C LEU A 89 -6.43 -13.59 -25.29
N VAL A 90 -6.15 -12.29 -25.47
CA VAL A 90 -4.84 -11.73 -25.18
C VAL A 90 -4.71 -11.77 -23.66
N GLU A 91 -3.75 -12.53 -23.15
CA GLU A 91 -3.13 -12.20 -21.87
C GLU A 91 -1.66 -12.63 -21.86
N ASP A 92 -0.85 -11.72 -21.32
CA ASP A 92 0.60 -11.64 -21.36
C ASP A 92 1.37 -12.93 -21.02
N SER A 93 2.49 -13.15 -21.71
CA SER A 93 3.73 -13.54 -21.02
C SER A 93 4.96 -13.34 -21.90
N THR A 94 5.70 -12.28 -21.61
CA THR A 94 7.13 -12.21 -21.92
C THR A 94 7.87 -12.96 -20.81
N SER A 95 8.56 -14.07 -21.10
CA SER A 95 9.72 -14.48 -20.30
C SER A 95 10.67 -15.35 -21.12
N ARG A 96 11.96 -15.13 -20.84
CA ARG A 96 13.13 -15.44 -21.65
C ARG A 96 13.89 -16.62 -21.04
N SER A 97 14.28 -17.56 -21.90
CA SER A 97 15.55 -18.32 -21.94
C SER A 97 15.87 -19.40 -20.89
N LEU A 98 16.14 -20.61 -21.41
CA LEU A 98 17.33 -21.50 -21.26
C LEU A 98 16.86 -22.93 -21.65
N GLY A 99 17.40 -23.72 -22.56
CA GLY A 99 18.56 -23.71 -23.47
C GLY A 99 18.55 -25.03 -24.27
N GLU A 100 19.53 -25.21 -25.17
CA GLU A 100 19.90 -26.42 -25.93
C GLU A 100 19.24 -26.70 -27.30
N ASP A 101 19.99 -26.36 -28.34
CA ASP A 101 20.10 -27.07 -29.64
C ASP A 101 21.22 -28.15 -29.51
N PRO A 102 21.42 -29.15 -30.41
CA PRO A 102 21.09 -29.14 -31.85
C PRO A 102 20.61 -30.47 -32.48
N ASN A 103 19.97 -30.37 -33.66
CA ASN A 103 20.21 -31.15 -34.90
C ASN A 103 18.92 -31.47 -35.69
N THR A 104 18.82 -30.89 -36.88
CA THR A 104 18.09 -31.43 -38.06
C THR A 104 18.87 -32.63 -38.63
N PRO A 105 18.41 -33.42 -39.65
CA PRO A 105 17.16 -33.38 -40.43
C PRO A 105 16.54 -34.77 -40.76
N GLU A 106 15.32 -34.85 -41.31
CA GLU A 106 15.03 -35.54 -42.59
C GLU A 106 13.54 -35.63 -42.96
N ILE A 107 13.30 -35.49 -44.26
CA ILE A 107 12.05 -35.69 -44.99
C ILE A 107 11.90 -37.19 -45.33
N LYS A 108 10.68 -37.75 -45.23
CA LYS A 108 10.07 -38.72 -46.20
C LYS A 108 8.69 -39.24 -45.72
N HIS A 109 7.67 -39.07 -46.55
CA HIS A 109 6.41 -39.86 -46.57
C HIS A 109 6.70 -41.33 -47.00
N PRO A 110 5.72 -42.26 -47.26
CA PRO A 110 4.24 -42.31 -47.11
C PRO A 110 3.69 -43.69 -46.58
N GLY A 111 2.35 -43.85 -46.48
CA GLY A 111 1.71 -45.18 -46.61
C GLY A 111 0.40 -45.47 -45.86
N ARG A 112 -0.72 -45.56 -46.61
CA ARG A 112 -1.90 -46.48 -46.53
C ARG A 112 -1.92 -47.49 -45.35
N ALA A 113 -3.04 -47.87 -44.71
CA ALA A 113 -4.46 -47.92 -45.09
C ALA A 113 -5.33 -48.27 -43.85
N LEU A 114 -6.67 -48.15 -44.02
CA LEU A 114 -7.70 -49.16 -43.72
C LEU A 114 -8.83 -48.72 -42.73
N PHE A 115 -10.06 -48.57 -43.30
CA PHE A 115 -11.46 -48.80 -42.84
C PHE A 115 -11.86 -48.46 -41.36
N ASP A 116 -13.07 -47.99 -41.01
CA ASP A 116 -14.43 -48.21 -41.53
C ASP A 116 -15.47 -47.25 -40.88
N ALA A 117 -16.67 -47.19 -41.49
CA ALA A 117 -18.01 -46.87 -40.95
C ALA A 117 -18.34 -45.42 -40.51
N ASP A 118 -19.14 -44.66 -41.28
CA ASP A 118 -20.62 -44.63 -41.36
C ASP A 118 -21.25 -43.68 -40.32
N ASP A 119 -21.79 -42.55 -40.77
CA ASP A 119 -23.23 -42.38 -41.04
C ASP A 119 -23.59 -40.89 -41.22
N MET A 120 -23.96 -40.52 -42.44
CA MET A 120 -24.94 -39.48 -42.78
C MET A 120 -25.64 -39.98 -44.05
N PRO A 121 -26.92 -39.67 -44.25
CA PRO A 121 -27.15 -38.78 -45.38
C PRO A 121 -28.33 -37.82 -45.20
N GLU A 122 -28.06 -36.60 -45.63
CA GLU A 122 -29.04 -35.70 -46.23
C GLU A 122 -29.16 -36.09 -47.71
N ASN A 123 -30.39 -36.19 -48.26
CA ASN A 123 -30.57 -36.17 -49.70
C ASN A 123 -31.95 -35.60 -50.09
N ALA A 124 -31.89 -34.60 -50.95
CA ALA A 124 -33.02 -34.09 -51.71
C ALA A 124 -33.41 -35.08 -52.81
N ARG A 125 -34.73 -35.21 -53.09
CA ARG A 125 -35.27 -35.43 -54.45
C ARG A 125 -36.79 -35.30 -54.51
N VAL A 126 -37.22 -35.11 -55.75
CA VAL A 126 -38.43 -34.48 -56.27
C VAL A 126 -39.37 -35.53 -56.90
N LEU A 127 -40.69 -35.26 -56.76
CA LEU A 127 -41.89 -35.67 -57.53
C LEU A 127 -42.41 -37.14 -57.55
N SER A 128 -43.71 -37.23 -57.19
CA SER A 128 -44.81 -38.06 -57.77
C SER A 128 -44.75 -39.59 -57.55
N THR A 129 -45.79 -40.36 -57.21
CA THR A 129 -47.24 -40.42 -57.56
C THR A 129 -48.01 -41.37 -56.56
N SER A 130 -49.35 -41.49 -56.73
CA SER A 130 -50.31 -42.51 -56.19
C SER A 130 -50.88 -42.24 -54.78
N ASP A 131 -52.16 -42.44 -54.42
CA ASP A 131 -53.43 -42.82 -55.08
C ASP A 131 -54.57 -42.63 -54.02
N PRO A 132 -55.86 -42.94 -54.31
CA PRO A 132 -57.05 -42.29 -53.73
C PRO A 132 -57.89 -43.17 -52.78
N GLU A 133 -58.90 -42.58 -52.12
CA GLU A 133 -60.27 -43.10 -51.82
C GLU A 133 -60.98 -42.15 -50.82
N ARG A 134 -62.12 -41.51 -51.12
CA ARG A 134 -63.53 -41.93 -51.27
C ARG A 134 -64.32 -42.04 -49.95
N GLY A 135 -65.38 -41.23 -49.81
CA GLY A 135 -66.49 -41.44 -48.87
C GLY A 135 -67.29 -40.17 -48.51
N MET A 136 -68.33 -39.77 -49.26
CA MET A 136 -69.78 -40.03 -49.02
C MET A 136 -70.36 -39.20 -47.85
N ARG A 137 -71.52 -38.51 -47.85
CA ARG A 137 -72.84 -38.58 -48.52
C ARG A 137 -73.69 -37.47 -47.85
N LYS A 138 -74.73 -36.82 -48.41
CA LYS A 138 -76.12 -37.29 -48.65
C LYS A 138 -76.97 -36.05 -49.07
N ARG A 139 -77.69 -36.10 -50.21
CA ARG A 139 -79.17 -36.27 -50.41
C ARG A 139 -80.01 -35.00 -50.11
N GLY A 140 -81.02 -34.60 -50.88
CA GLY A 140 -81.67 -35.15 -52.08
C GLY A 140 -83.13 -34.64 -52.23
N LEU A 141 -83.78 -35.04 -53.36
CA LEU A 141 -85.23 -35.04 -53.71
C LEU A 141 -85.85 -33.73 -54.25
N LYS A 142 -86.87 -33.71 -55.13
CA LYS A 142 -87.39 -34.47 -56.30
C LYS A 142 -88.80 -33.89 -56.61
N GLN A 143 -89.19 -33.90 -57.90
CA GLN A 143 -90.57 -33.97 -58.47
C GLN A 143 -91.52 -32.74 -58.44
N LEU A 144 -92.02 -32.30 -59.61
CA LEU A 144 -93.27 -32.67 -60.33
C LEU A 144 -93.38 -31.85 -61.65
N HIS A 145 -93.45 -32.49 -62.84
CA HIS A 145 -94.63 -32.82 -63.69
C HIS A 145 -95.10 -31.64 -64.58
N GLU A 146 -94.79 -31.61 -65.89
CA GLU A 146 -95.49 -32.23 -67.04
C GLU A 146 -96.74 -31.44 -67.49
N MET A 147 -96.76 -30.91 -68.73
CA MET A 147 -97.81 -31.10 -69.74
C MET A 147 -97.70 -30.15 -70.96
N PHE A 148 -98.02 -30.74 -72.12
CA PHE A 148 -98.40 -30.19 -73.44
C PHE A 148 -97.33 -29.73 -74.44
N GLY A 149 -97.26 -30.48 -75.54
CA GLY A 149 -96.63 -30.06 -76.79
C GLY A 149 -96.56 -31.16 -77.86
N GLY A 150 -97.61 -31.97 -77.99
CA GLY A 150 -97.75 -32.93 -79.09
C GLY A 150 -98.83 -32.46 -80.06
N LYS A 151 -98.50 -32.56 -81.36
CA LYS A 151 -99.29 -32.36 -82.59
C LYS A 151 -99.34 -30.95 -83.19
N GLU A 152 -98.76 -30.86 -84.38
CA GLU A 152 -99.55 -30.39 -85.51
C GLU A 152 -99.50 -31.47 -86.60
N VAL A 153 -100.70 -31.86 -87.03
CA VAL A 153 -101.02 -32.88 -88.01
C VAL A 153 -101.19 -32.16 -89.35
N ALA A 154 -100.84 -32.85 -90.43
CA ALA A 154 -101.25 -32.52 -91.78
C ALA A 154 -102.73 -32.08 -91.86
N ALA A 155 -103.00 -31.02 -92.62
CA ALA A 155 -104.26 -30.87 -93.32
C ALA A 155 -104.05 -29.98 -94.55
N GLU A 156 -103.68 -30.63 -95.64
CA GLU A 156 -104.20 -30.27 -96.95
C GLU A 156 -105.72 -30.08 -96.84
N SER A 157 -106.23 -28.94 -97.32
CA SER A 157 -107.19 -28.89 -98.42
C SER A 157 -107.89 -30.24 -98.70
N SER A 158 -109.20 -30.42 -98.68
CA SER A 158 -110.29 -29.54 -99.05
C SER A 158 -111.56 -30.39 -99.12
N LYS A 159 -112.71 -29.77 -98.81
CA LYS A 159 -114.03 -29.99 -99.44
C LYS A 159 -114.58 -31.43 -99.40
N SER A 160 -115.45 -31.66 -98.43
CA SER A 160 -116.58 -32.57 -98.65
C SER A 160 -117.61 -31.91 -99.58
N THR A 161 -118.26 -32.78 -100.35
CA THR A 161 -119.55 -32.59 -101.02
C THR A 161 -119.64 -31.61 -102.19
N ASN A 162 -119.54 -32.15 -103.41
CA ASN A 162 -120.58 -31.94 -104.41
C ASN A 162 -120.76 -33.21 -105.24
N GLY A 163 -121.79 -33.98 -104.88
CA GLY A 163 -122.36 -35.03 -105.71
C GLY A 163 -123.29 -34.40 -106.74
N ARG A 164 -123.09 -34.85 -107.98
CA ARG A 164 -123.83 -34.52 -109.19
C ARG A 164 -125.16 -35.28 -109.21
N GLU A 165 -126.21 -34.55 -109.58
CA GLU A 165 -127.57 -34.90 -110.04
C GLU A 165 -127.95 -36.37 -110.32
N ARG A 166 -129.22 -36.69 -109.97
CA ARG A 166 -130.21 -37.60 -110.62
C ARG A 166 -131.39 -37.79 -109.62
N THR A 167 -132.70 -37.73 -109.89
CA THR A 167 -133.59 -37.47 -111.04
C THR A 167 -135.05 -37.52 -110.51
N ASP A 168 -135.96 -36.68 -111.04
CA ASP A 168 -137.42 -36.91 -111.29
C ASP A 168 -138.44 -37.18 -110.15
N PRO A 169 -139.78 -37.20 -110.39
CA PRO A 169 -140.56 -36.83 -111.60
C PRO A 169 -141.82 -35.95 -111.37
N GLU A 170 -142.51 -35.67 -112.50
CA GLU A 170 -143.98 -35.50 -112.66
C GLU A 170 -144.59 -34.14 -112.25
N GLN A 171 -145.51 -33.51 -113.00
CA GLN A 171 -146.49 -34.03 -113.95
C GLN A 171 -147.07 -32.89 -114.82
N GLU A 172 -147.17 -33.14 -116.14
CA GLU A 172 -148.30 -32.81 -117.08
C GLU A 172 -148.78 -31.35 -117.25
N ARG A 173 -149.25 -30.86 -118.41
CA ARG A 173 -149.48 -31.40 -119.76
C ARG A 173 -149.79 -30.23 -120.71
N ASP A 174 -149.36 -30.40 -121.97
CA ASP A 174 -149.88 -29.88 -123.24
C ASP A 174 -151.06 -28.91 -123.26
N ARG A 175 -150.87 -27.81 -124.01
CA ARG A 175 -151.67 -27.35 -125.17
C ARG A 175 -151.29 -25.91 -125.49
N GLU A 176 -150.67 -25.79 -126.65
CA GLU A 176 -150.52 -24.61 -127.50
C GLU A 176 -151.92 -24.11 -127.94
N GLU A 177 -152.10 -22.77 -127.99
CA GLU A 177 -153.34 -21.99 -128.26
C GLU A 177 -154.44 -21.98 -127.17
N ARG A 178 -154.43 -21.23 -126.06
CA ARG A 178 -153.40 -20.79 -125.12
C ARG A 178 -152.12 -20.21 -125.69
N PHE A 179 -152.22 -19.01 -126.25
CA PHE A 179 -151.07 -18.12 -126.35
C PHE A 179 -151.53 -16.67 -126.15
N HIS A 180 -151.70 -16.30 -124.89
CA HIS A 180 -151.59 -14.89 -124.46
C HIS A 180 -151.03 -14.72 -123.04
N ASP A 181 -151.02 -15.76 -122.19
CA ASP A 181 -150.60 -15.63 -120.78
C ASP A 181 -149.13 -16.05 -120.47
N GLU A 182 -148.52 -16.93 -121.27
CA GLU A 182 -147.16 -17.46 -120.99
C GLU A 182 -146.02 -16.44 -121.22
N LEU A 183 -146.21 -15.47 -122.12
CA LEU A 183 -145.18 -14.45 -122.38
C LEU A 183 -145.07 -13.41 -121.26
N GLN A 184 -146.11 -13.22 -120.45
CA GLN A 184 -146.10 -12.25 -119.34
C GLN A 184 -145.48 -12.85 -118.06
N GLN A 185 -145.65 -14.15 -117.80
CA GLN A 185 -145.04 -14.81 -116.63
C GLN A 185 -143.51 -14.99 -116.77
N LEU A 186 -143.01 -15.29 -117.98
CA LEU A 186 -141.57 -15.47 -118.20
C LEU A 186 -140.79 -14.15 -118.00
N ALA A 187 -141.39 -13.01 -118.36
CA ALA A 187 -140.80 -11.69 -118.16
C ALA A 187 -140.66 -11.32 -116.67
N ILE A 188 -141.64 -11.69 -115.84
CA ILE A 188 -141.59 -11.44 -114.38
C ILE A 188 -140.54 -12.33 -113.71
N GLN A 189 -140.44 -13.61 -114.12
CA GLN A 189 -139.42 -14.52 -113.59
C GLN A 189 -138.00 -14.06 -113.92
N TYR A 190 -137.75 -13.61 -115.15
CA TYR A 190 -136.43 -13.11 -115.55
C TYR A 190 -136.01 -11.88 -114.73
N GLN A 191 -136.96 -10.99 -114.45
CA GLN A 191 -136.68 -9.79 -113.67
C GLN A 191 -136.38 -10.10 -112.19
N ASN A 192 -137.13 -11.03 -111.58
CA ASN A 192 -136.86 -11.50 -110.21
C ASN A 192 -135.51 -12.21 -110.07
N LEU A 193 -135.11 -13.01 -111.07
CA LEU A 193 -133.82 -13.71 -111.07
C LEU A 193 -132.65 -12.73 -111.20
N LYS A 194 -132.81 -11.70 -112.04
CA LYS A 194 -131.84 -10.61 -112.18
C LYS A 194 -131.67 -9.84 -110.86
N GLU A 195 -132.75 -9.60 -110.14
CA GLU A 195 -132.73 -8.90 -108.86
C GLU A 195 -132.06 -9.72 -107.75
N LYS A 196 -132.32 -11.04 -107.69
CA LYS A 196 -131.60 -11.96 -106.78
C LYS A 196 -130.10 -12.05 -107.09
N ILE A 197 -129.73 -12.12 -108.36
CA ILE A 197 -128.31 -12.11 -108.75
C ILE A 197 -127.66 -10.80 -108.30
N LEU A 198 -128.32 -9.65 -108.50
CA LEU A 198 -127.78 -8.36 -108.06
C LEU A 198 -127.56 -8.32 -106.54
N GLN A 199 -128.52 -8.83 -105.76
CA GLN A 199 -128.41 -8.94 -104.30
C GLN A 199 -127.29 -9.88 -103.86
N GLU A 200 -127.13 -11.04 -104.49
CA GLU A 200 -126.01 -11.94 -104.18
C GLU A 200 -124.66 -11.38 -104.65
N THR A 201 -124.62 -10.60 -105.73
CA THR A 201 -123.38 -9.93 -106.17
C THR A 201 -122.98 -8.83 -105.18
N GLU A 202 -123.95 -8.06 -104.65
CA GLU A 202 -123.69 -7.12 -103.55
C GLU A 202 -123.26 -7.83 -102.26
N ARG A 203 -123.86 -8.98 -101.94
CA ARG A 203 -123.51 -9.76 -100.75
C ARG A 203 -122.10 -10.34 -100.86
N ALA A 204 -121.73 -10.84 -102.04
CA ALA A 204 -120.38 -11.30 -102.35
C ALA A 204 -119.38 -10.14 -102.28
N GLY A 205 -119.71 -8.96 -102.83
CA GLY A 205 -118.86 -7.77 -102.75
C GLY A 205 -118.63 -7.30 -101.30
N LYS A 206 -119.65 -7.38 -100.43
CA LYS A 206 -119.51 -7.12 -98.98
C LYS A 206 -118.61 -8.16 -98.30
N ALA A 207 -118.82 -9.45 -98.58
CA ALA A 207 -118.00 -10.52 -98.01
C ALA A 207 -116.54 -10.44 -98.47
N GLU A 208 -116.29 -10.03 -99.72
CA GLU A 208 -114.94 -9.84 -100.27
C GLU A 208 -114.26 -8.62 -99.63
N SER A 209 -115.01 -7.53 -99.40
CA SER A 209 -114.53 -6.36 -98.66
C SER A 209 -114.18 -6.69 -97.21
N GLU A 210 -114.99 -7.52 -96.54
CA GLU A 210 -114.71 -8.02 -95.18
C GLU A 210 -113.49 -8.95 -95.15
N ALA A 211 -113.37 -9.85 -96.12
CA ALA A 211 -112.21 -10.74 -96.25
C ALA A 211 -110.91 -9.97 -96.51
N GLN A 212 -110.96 -8.93 -97.34
CA GLN A 212 -109.85 -8.02 -97.59
C GLN A 212 -109.48 -7.24 -96.32
N GLY A 213 -110.46 -6.72 -95.56
CA GLY A 213 -110.23 -6.04 -94.29
C GLY A 213 -109.60 -6.94 -93.21
N LEU A 214 -110.01 -8.22 -93.13
CA LEU A 214 -109.37 -9.19 -92.23
C LEU A 214 -107.94 -9.53 -92.65
N LYS A 215 -107.66 -9.54 -93.95
CA LYS A 215 -106.32 -9.78 -94.50
C LYS A 215 -105.38 -8.62 -94.19
N GLU A 216 -105.88 -7.39 -94.26
CA GLU A 216 -105.17 -6.18 -93.82
C GLU A 216 -104.91 -6.21 -92.31
N ALA A 217 -105.92 -6.52 -91.49
CA ALA A 217 -105.75 -6.64 -90.03
C ALA A 217 -104.74 -7.74 -89.61
N LEU A 218 -104.68 -8.86 -90.34
CA LEU A 218 -103.67 -9.90 -90.13
C LEU A 218 -102.26 -9.44 -90.50
N ALA A 219 -102.12 -8.65 -91.57
CA ALA A 219 -100.84 -8.05 -91.94
C ALA A 219 -100.37 -7.04 -90.89
N ASP A 220 -101.28 -6.20 -90.38
CA ASP A 220 -100.99 -5.25 -89.30
C ASP A 220 -100.57 -5.98 -88.01
N MET A 221 -101.29 -7.03 -87.60
CA MET A 221 -100.89 -7.85 -86.44
C MET A 221 -99.54 -8.54 -86.64
N GLN A 222 -99.22 -8.99 -87.85
CA GLN A 222 -97.94 -9.60 -88.15
C GLN A 222 -96.80 -8.57 -88.07
N ALA A 223 -97.03 -7.34 -88.56
CA ALA A 223 -96.09 -6.24 -88.43
C ALA A 223 -95.89 -5.82 -86.97
N GLU A 224 -96.96 -5.73 -86.17
CA GLU A 224 -96.89 -5.46 -84.73
C GLU A 224 -96.13 -6.56 -83.99
N LYS A 225 -96.37 -7.84 -84.31
CA LYS A 225 -95.62 -8.96 -83.74
C LYS A 225 -94.12 -8.87 -84.04
N GLU A 226 -93.76 -8.51 -85.27
CA GLU A 226 -92.36 -8.35 -85.69
C GLU A 226 -91.70 -7.14 -84.99
N ASP A 227 -92.42 -6.02 -84.82
CA ASP A 227 -91.94 -4.85 -84.07
C ASP A 227 -91.73 -5.18 -82.58
N VAL A 228 -92.70 -5.84 -81.94
CA VAL A 228 -92.58 -6.29 -80.54
C VAL A 228 -91.43 -7.28 -80.39
N PHE A 229 -91.22 -8.18 -81.35
CA PHE A 229 -90.09 -9.12 -81.32
C PHE A 229 -88.74 -8.39 -81.45
N LEU A 230 -88.65 -7.37 -82.31
CA LEU A 230 -87.44 -6.57 -82.44
C LEU A 230 -87.16 -5.78 -81.13
N GLN A 231 -88.20 -5.18 -80.53
CA GLN A 231 -88.09 -4.52 -79.23
C GLN A 231 -87.65 -5.51 -78.13
N TYR A 232 -88.19 -6.73 -78.12
CA TYR A 232 -87.78 -7.78 -77.19
C TYR A 232 -86.31 -8.19 -77.37
N GLN A 233 -85.85 -8.37 -78.61
CA GLN A 233 -84.44 -8.63 -78.90
C GLN A 233 -83.54 -7.47 -78.46
N GLN A 234 -83.97 -6.22 -78.68
CA GLN A 234 -83.25 -5.04 -78.19
C GLN A 234 -83.19 -4.99 -76.66
N CYS A 235 -84.27 -5.37 -75.97
CA CYS A 235 -84.30 -5.48 -74.51
C CYS A 235 -83.35 -6.57 -73.99
N LEU A 236 -83.30 -7.73 -74.64
CA LEU A 236 -82.35 -8.79 -74.30
C LEU A 236 -80.90 -8.35 -74.49
N ALA A 237 -80.58 -7.65 -75.58
CA ALA A 237 -79.25 -7.12 -75.82
C ALA A 237 -78.85 -6.08 -74.75
N LYS A 238 -79.79 -5.20 -74.36
CA LYS A 238 -79.59 -4.24 -73.25
C LYS A 238 -79.37 -4.95 -71.92
N LEU A 239 -80.15 -5.99 -71.61
CA LEU A 239 -80.00 -6.78 -70.39
C LEU A 239 -78.64 -7.48 -70.34
N SER A 240 -78.19 -8.09 -71.44
CA SER A 240 -76.87 -8.71 -71.52
C SER A 240 -75.75 -7.70 -71.29
N LYS A 241 -75.87 -6.49 -71.84
CA LYS A 241 -74.90 -5.42 -71.60
C LYS A 241 -74.88 -4.98 -70.13
N ILE A 242 -76.04 -4.77 -69.51
CA ILE A 242 -76.15 -4.41 -68.10
C ILE A 242 -75.64 -5.54 -67.20
N GLU A 243 -75.91 -6.80 -67.52
CA GLU A 243 -75.40 -7.96 -66.78
C GLU A 243 -73.87 -8.05 -66.88
N GLN A 244 -73.29 -7.75 -68.04
CA GLN A 244 -71.84 -7.66 -68.20
C GLN A 244 -71.24 -6.50 -67.39
N GLU A 245 -71.87 -5.32 -67.43
CA GLU A 245 -71.46 -4.16 -66.63
C GLU A 245 -71.56 -4.44 -65.12
N LEU A 246 -72.62 -5.12 -64.68
CA LEU A 246 -72.80 -5.53 -63.30
C LEU A 246 -71.73 -6.53 -62.86
N ASN A 247 -71.44 -7.54 -63.68
CA ASN A 247 -70.36 -8.49 -63.41
C ASN A 247 -69.00 -7.82 -63.34
N ASN A 248 -68.73 -6.83 -64.19
CA ASN A 248 -67.49 -6.06 -64.15
C ASN A 248 -67.43 -5.20 -62.87
N ALA A 249 -68.51 -4.48 -62.54
CA ALA A 249 -68.60 -3.70 -61.31
C ALA A 249 -68.44 -4.57 -60.05
N GLN A 250 -68.99 -5.78 -60.05
CA GLN A 250 -68.84 -6.75 -58.96
C GLN A 250 -67.37 -7.21 -58.84
N LYS A 251 -66.70 -7.53 -59.95
CA LYS A 251 -65.26 -7.86 -59.96
C LYS A 251 -64.39 -6.69 -59.50
N ASP A 252 -64.75 -5.47 -59.84
CA ASP A 252 -64.02 -4.28 -59.39
C ASP A 252 -64.25 -4.03 -57.89
N SER A 253 -65.48 -4.23 -57.40
CA SER A 253 -65.79 -4.16 -55.97
C SER A 253 -65.03 -5.20 -55.16
N THR A 254 -64.90 -6.45 -55.64
CA THR A 254 -64.12 -7.48 -54.93
C THR A 254 -62.64 -7.13 -54.91
N ARG A 255 -62.07 -6.64 -56.02
CA ARG A 255 -60.68 -6.16 -56.09
C ARG A 255 -60.42 -4.97 -55.16
N LEU A 256 -61.35 -4.02 -55.08
CA LEU A 256 -61.25 -2.88 -54.17
C LEU A 256 -61.35 -3.33 -52.71
N ASN A 257 -62.23 -4.28 -52.40
CA ASN A 257 -62.34 -4.83 -51.05
C ASN A 257 -61.05 -5.57 -50.63
N GLU A 258 -60.47 -6.39 -51.50
CA GLU A 258 -59.18 -7.03 -51.25
C GLU A 258 -58.05 -6.01 -51.06
N LYS A 259 -58.04 -4.91 -51.84
CA LYS A 259 -57.09 -3.80 -51.66
C LYS A 259 -57.31 -3.10 -50.32
N ALA A 260 -58.56 -2.87 -49.91
CA ALA A 260 -58.89 -2.27 -48.63
C ALA A 260 -58.46 -3.17 -47.46
N SER A 261 -58.70 -4.48 -47.53
CA SER A 261 -58.24 -5.43 -46.51
C SER A 261 -56.72 -5.50 -46.42
N ARG A 262 -55.99 -5.47 -47.55
CA ARG A 262 -54.53 -5.40 -47.54
C ARG A 262 -54.02 -4.10 -46.89
N ALA A 263 -54.61 -2.96 -47.24
CA ALA A 263 -54.26 -1.68 -46.64
C ALA A 263 -54.59 -1.65 -45.13
N GLU A 264 -55.70 -2.28 -44.71
CA GLU A 264 -56.07 -2.39 -43.30
C GLU A 264 -55.05 -3.22 -42.50
N ILE A 265 -54.61 -4.37 -43.04
CA ILE A 265 -53.55 -5.19 -42.42
C ILE A 265 -52.24 -4.41 -42.32
N GLU A 266 -51.87 -3.67 -43.37
CA GLU A 266 -50.68 -2.82 -43.38
C GLU A 266 -50.76 -1.71 -42.31
N VAL A 267 -51.90 -1.04 -42.19
CA VAL A 267 -52.14 -0.03 -41.14
C VAL A 267 -52.08 -0.66 -39.75
N GLN A 268 -52.63 -1.87 -39.55
CA GLN A 268 -52.54 -2.58 -38.27
C GLN A 268 -51.10 -2.95 -37.93
N THR A 269 -50.32 -3.38 -38.92
CA THR A 269 -48.91 -3.73 -38.74
C THR A 269 -48.07 -2.50 -38.41
N LEU A 270 -48.29 -1.38 -39.10
CA LEU A 270 -47.63 -0.10 -38.80
C LEU A 270 -48.02 0.43 -37.41
N ARG A 271 -49.28 0.28 -36.99
CA ARG A 271 -49.71 0.62 -35.63
C ARG A 271 -48.99 -0.23 -34.58
N ALA A 272 -48.87 -1.53 -34.81
CA ALA A 272 -48.14 -2.41 -33.91
C ALA A 272 -46.65 -2.03 -33.82
N ALA A 273 -46.02 -1.73 -34.95
CA ALA A 273 -44.63 -1.26 -35.00
C ALA A 273 -44.44 0.08 -34.25
N LEU A 274 -45.37 1.02 -34.38
CA LEU A 274 -45.34 2.29 -33.64
C LEU A 274 -45.45 2.09 -32.13
N ILE A 275 -46.34 1.20 -31.68
CA ILE A 275 -46.47 0.86 -30.25
C ILE A 275 -45.17 0.26 -29.72
N GLN A 276 -44.54 -0.64 -30.49
CA GLN A 276 -43.26 -1.23 -30.10
C GLN A 276 -42.15 -0.18 -30.03
N LEU A 277 -42.05 0.71 -31.03
CA LEU A 277 -41.08 1.81 -31.03
C LEU A 277 -41.28 2.77 -29.84
N GLU A 278 -42.53 3.09 -29.50
CA GLU A 278 -42.86 3.92 -28.33
C GLU A 278 -42.43 3.23 -27.02
N ALA A 279 -42.67 1.91 -26.90
CA ALA A 279 -42.24 1.13 -25.75
C ALA A 279 -40.71 1.08 -25.63
N GLU A 280 -40.00 0.86 -26.73
CA GLU A 280 -38.53 0.88 -26.78
C GLU A 280 -37.98 2.28 -26.42
N LYS A 281 -38.57 3.35 -26.95
CA LYS A 281 -38.22 4.74 -26.60
C LYS A 281 -38.40 5.01 -25.11
N ASN A 282 -39.53 4.61 -24.54
CA ASN A 282 -39.83 4.80 -23.12
C ASN A 282 -38.89 3.96 -22.24
N ALA A 283 -38.58 2.72 -22.64
CA ALA A 283 -37.58 1.90 -21.94
C ALA A 283 -36.18 2.53 -21.99
N GLY A 284 -35.80 3.11 -23.13
CA GLY A 284 -34.57 3.88 -23.29
C GLY A 284 -34.53 5.11 -22.38
N LEU A 285 -35.63 5.86 -22.29
CA LEU A 285 -35.73 7.05 -21.44
C LEU A 285 -35.66 6.71 -19.95
N VAL A 286 -36.28 5.60 -19.52
CA VAL A 286 -36.16 5.10 -18.14
C VAL A 286 -34.70 4.72 -17.82
N LYS A 287 -33.99 4.05 -18.75
CA LYS A 287 -32.57 3.75 -18.58
C LYS A 287 -31.74 5.03 -18.49
N HIS A 288 -31.99 6.01 -19.36
CA HIS A 288 -31.29 7.29 -19.34
C HIS A 288 -31.49 8.04 -18.01
N ASN A 289 -32.72 8.09 -17.51
CA ASN A 289 -33.01 8.68 -16.20
C ASN A 289 -32.27 7.97 -15.05
N LYS A 290 -32.17 6.64 -15.08
CA LYS A 290 -31.37 5.89 -14.10
C LYS A 290 -29.89 6.25 -14.16
N TYR A 291 -29.32 6.39 -15.36
CA TYR A 291 -27.93 6.84 -15.51
C TYR A 291 -27.74 8.26 -14.99
N LEU A 292 -28.67 9.16 -15.28
CA LEU A 292 -28.60 10.55 -14.83
C LEU A 292 -28.67 10.65 -13.29
N GLN A 293 -29.54 9.88 -12.64
CA GLN A 293 -29.60 9.78 -11.18
C GLN A 293 -28.29 9.24 -10.59
N LYS A 294 -27.70 8.21 -11.23
CA LYS A 294 -26.41 7.66 -10.79
C LYS A 294 -25.28 8.68 -10.93
N ILE A 295 -25.24 9.43 -12.03
CA ILE A 295 -24.27 10.50 -12.25
C ILE A 295 -24.43 11.59 -11.18
N SER A 296 -25.65 12.07 -10.95
CA SER A 296 -25.92 13.10 -9.94
C SER A 296 -25.52 12.64 -8.52
N HIS A 297 -25.78 11.38 -8.17
CA HIS A 297 -25.32 10.82 -6.90
C HIS A 297 -23.78 10.77 -6.81
N LEU A 298 -23.10 10.35 -7.88
CA LEU A 298 -21.63 10.32 -7.91
C LEU A 298 -21.03 11.73 -7.85
N GLU A 299 -21.64 12.72 -8.50
CA GLU A 299 -21.23 14.12 -8.43
C GLU A 299 -21.41 14.69 -7.00
N ALA A 300 -22.51 14.34 -6.32
CA ALA A 300 -22.73 14.74 -4.93
C ALA A 300 -21.68 14.11 -3.99
N MET A 301 -21.38 12.81 -4.16
CA MET A 301 -20.32 12.15 -3.40
C MET A 301 -18.94 12.76 -3.68
N ALA A 302 -18.64 13.08 -4.94
CA ALA A 302 -17.38 13.71 -5.31
C ALA A 302 -17.25 15.12 -4.70
N SER A 303 -18.34 15.89 -4.68
CA SER A 303 -18.38 17.22 -4.06
C SER A 303 -18.15 17.13 -2.55
N GLN A 304 -18.82 16.18 -1.87
CA GLN A 304 -18.61 15.95 -0.43
C GLN A 304 -17.16 15.54 -0.14
N LEU A 305 -16.60 14.61 -0.92
CA LEU A 305 -15.20 14.21 -0.76
C LEU A 305 -14.23 15.37 -1.00
N GLN A 306 -14.55 16.27 -1.92
CA GLN A 306 -13.76 17.47 -2.15
C GLN A 306 -13.84 18.44 -0.96
N GLU A 307 -15.03 18.68 -0.41
CA GLU A 307 -15.20 19.48 0.80
C GLU A 307 -14.46 18.86 2.00
N ASP A 308 -14.62 17.56 2.23
CA ASP A 308 -13.95 16.82 3.30
C ASP A 308 -12.42 16.91 3.15
N LYS A 309 -11.90 16.75 1.93
CA LYS A 309 -10.47 16.93 1.62
C LYS A 309 -10.00 18.34 1.97
N THR A 310 -10.75 19.37 1.60
CA THR A 310 -10.40 20.75 1.94
C THR A 310 -10.47 21.01 3.45
N GLY A 311 -11.45 20.44 4.14
CA GLY A 311 -11.56 20.53 5.59
C GLY A 311 -10.42 19.84 6.32
N LEU A 312 -9.99 18.66 5.86
CA LEU A 312 -8.82 17.96 6.38
C LEU A 312 -7.52 18.73 6.13
N TYR A 313 -7.35 19.32 4.94
CA TYR A 313 -6.19 20.16 4.63
C TYR A 313 -6.10 21.38 5.54
N ASN A 314 -7.21 22.08 5.75
CA ASN A 314 -7.25 23.23 6.66
C ASN A 314 -6.96 22.82 8.11
N ARG A 315 -7.53 21.70 8.59
CA ARG A 315 -7.25 21.18 9.93
C ARG A 315 -5.79 20.75 10.09
N ALA A 316 -5.18 20.16 9.06
CA ALA A 316 -3.76 19.81 9.07
C ALA A 316 -2.89 21.06 9.17
N ASN A 317 -3.18 22.11 8.40
CA ASN A 317 -2.45 23.38 8.46
C ASN A 317 -2.61 24.09 9.82
N GLU A 318 -3.80 24.06 10.42
CA GLU A 318 -4.03 24.58 11.77
C GLU A 318 -3.24 23.79 12.81
N ALA A 319 -3.26 22.45 12.74
CA ALA A 319 -2.50 21.59 13.63
C ALA A 319 -0.98 21.81 13.49
N GLU A 320 -0.47 21.97 12.25
CA GLU A 320 0.92 22.30 11.97
C GLU A 320 1.31 23.66 12.55
N SER A 321 0.45 24.67 12.37
CA SER A 321 0.65 26.01 12.94
C SER A 321 0.68 25.97 14.46
N GLN A 322 -0.23 25.23 15.10
CA GLN A 322 -0.23 25.01 16.55
C GLN A 322 1.01 24.26 17.02
N ALA A 323 1.43 23.21 16.32
CA ALA A 323 2.64 22.46 16.64
C ALA A 323 3.89 23.36 16.55
N GLN A 324 3.97 24.24 15.56
CA GLN A 324 5.07 25.20 15.43
C GLN A 324 5.06 26.24 16.55
N ILE A 325 3.88 26.73 16.97
CA ILE A 325 3.74 27.61 18.14
C ILE A 325 4.24 26.91 19.41
N LEU A 326 3.77 25.68 19.66
CA LEU A 326 4.21 24.90 20.83
C LEU A 326 5.70 24.62 20.80
N LYS A 327 6.27 24.32 19.64
CA LYS A 327 7.71 24.13 19.45
C LYS A 327 8.51 25.38 19.83
N ASN A 328 8.06 26.55 19.38
CA ASN A 328 8.70 27.82 19.72
C ASN A 328 8.61 28.10 21.25
N GLU A 329 7.48 27.79 21.87
CA GLU A 329 7.28 27.96 23.31
C GLU A 329 8.15 27.00 24.13
N MET A 330 8.30 25.75 23.68
CA MET A 330 9.23 24.79 24.28
C MET A 330 10.68 25.29 24.21
N SER A 331 11.13 25.81 23.06
CA SER A 331 12.46 26.41 22.93
C SER A 331 12.64 27.63 23.85
N ARG A 332 11.61 28.47 24.00
CA ARG A 332 11.62 29.61 24.93
C ARG A 332 11.78 29.16 26.38
N LEU A 333 10.97 28.19 26.81
CA LEU A 333 11.01 27.63 28.17
C LEU A 333 12.34 26.91 28.46
N GLU A 334 12.90 26.23 27.46
CA GLU A 334 14.21 25.57 27.59
C GLU A 334 15.33 26.60 27.81
N LEU A 335 15.34 27.70 27.06
CA LEU A 335 16.27 28.80 27.28
C LEU A 335 16.09 29.45 28.66
N GLU A 336 14.85 29.63 29.12
CA GLU A 336 14.54 30.18 30.45
C GLU A 336 15.02 29.24 31.59
N LYS A 337 14.84 27.93 31.42
CA LYS A 337 15.38 26.90 32.31
C LYS A 337 16.92 26.92 32.32
N GLU A 338 17.56 26.98 31.17
CA GLU A 338 19.03 27.04 31.03
C GLU A 338 19.59 28.28 31.74
N ALA A 339 18.95 29.45 31.54
CA ALA A 339 19.30 30.69 32.21
C ALA A 339 19.13 30.59 33.74
N SER A 340 18.04 30.01 34.21
CA SER A 340 17.79 29.79 35.64
C SER A 340 18.80 28.82 36.27
N LEU A 341 19.15 27.74 35.56
CA LEU A 341 20.18 26.79 35.99
C LEU A 341 21.57 27.43 36.03
N HIS A 342 21.87 28.33 35.09
CA HIS A 342 23.10 29.09 35.11
C HIS A 342 23.15 30.03 36.33
N GLN A 343 22.07 30.74 36.62
CA GLN A 343 21.95 31.57 37.83
C GLN A 343 22.10 30.73 39.10
N TYR A 344 21.46 29.56 39.18
CA TYR A 344 21.58 28.65 40.31
C TYR A 344 23.03 28.16 40.51
N ARG A 345 23.72 27.78 39.42
CA ARG A 345 25.15 27.42 39.45
C ARG A 345 26.01 28.58 39.95
N GLN A 346 25.71 29.80 39.55
CA GLN A 346 26.44 30.98 40.05
C GLN A 346 26.21 31.21 41.55
N CYS A 347 24.98 31.00 42.04
CA CYS A 347 24.69 31.06 43.47
C CYS A 347 25.42 29.97 44.26
N LEU A 348 25.47 28.74 43.75
CA LEU A 348 26.26 27.66 44.36
C LEU A 348 27.75 27.99 44.43
N GLY A 349 28.31 28.59 43.37
CA GLY A 349 29.70 29.07 43.40
C GLY A 349 29.94 30.07 44.53
N LYS A 350 29.07 31.06 44.67
CA LYS A 350 29.15 32.04 45.77
C LYS A 350 29.00 31.41 47.15
N ILE A 351 28.15 30.39 47.30
CA ILE A 351 28.00 29.66 48.57
C ILE A 351 29.29 28.94 48.90
N SER A 352 29.91 28.24 47.94
CA SER A 352 31.20 27.57 48.15
C SER A 352 32.32 28.56 48.53
N ASP A 353 32.36 29.74 47.90
CA ASP A 353 33.30 30.80 48.26
C ASP A 353 33.07 31.27 49.72
N LEU A 354 31.80 31.45 50.12
CA LEU A 354 31.46 31.83 51.50
C LEU A 354 31.79 30.73 52.51
N GLU A 355 31.53 29.46 52.19
CA GLU A 355 31.88 28.30 53.03
C GLU A 355 33.40 28.24 53.27
N ASN A 356 34.20 28.47 52.23
CA ASN A 356 35.66 28.55 52.35
C ASN A 356 36.09 29.69 53.28
N VAL A 357 35.48 30.87 53.15
CA VAL A 357 35.76 32.02 54.04
C VAL A 357 35.38 31.69 55.48
N ILE A 358 34.23 31.06 55.70
CA ILE A 358 33.78 30.63 57.04
C ILE A 358 34.79 29.64 57.63
N SER A 359 35.22 28.63 56.87
CA SER A 359 36.22 27.65 57.35
C SER A 359 37.53 28.34 57.77
N VAL A 360 38.04 29.28 56.97
CA VAL A 360 39.24 30.05 57.32
C VAL A 360 39.03 30.87 58.59
N MET A 361 37.88 31.53 58.72
CA MET A 361 37.54 32.31 59.91
C MET A 361 37.40 31.42 61.16
N GLU A 362 36.85 30.22 61.02
CA GLU A 362 36.74 29.24 62.11
C GLU A 362 38.12 28.78 62.59
N ASP A 363 39.03 28.47 61.67
CA ASP A 363 40.41 28.11 62.00
C ASP A 363 41.15 29.27 62.70
N GLU A 364 40.97 30.50 62.21
CA GLU A 364 41.49 31.70 62.87
C GLU A 364 40.90 31.87 64.28
N ALA A 365 39.60 31.64 64.46
CA ALA A 365 38.93 31.73 65.76
C ALA A 365 39.46 30.66 66.73
N ILE A 366 39.69 29.43 66.27
CA ILE A 366 40.30 28.36 67.07
C ILE A 366 41.73 28.75 67.48
N LEU A 367 42.52 29.31 66.57
CA LEU A 367 43.87 29.76 66.86
C LEU A 367 43.88 30.91 67.88
N ARG A 368 43.00 31.90 67.71
CA ARG A 368 42.81 33.00 68.65
C ARG A 368 42.37 32.52 70.02
N LYS A 369 41.47 31.54 70.08
CA LYS A 369 41.05 30.90 71.34
C LYS A 369 42.24 30.25 72.05
N LYS A 370 43.05 29.45 71.35
CA LYS A 370 44.28 28.86 71.92
C LYS A 370 45.26 29.92 72.41
N GLN A 371 45.36 31.05 71.72
CA GLN A 371 46.19 32.16 72.15
C GLN A 371 45.63 32.85 73.40
N ALA A 372 44.31 33.03 73.49
CA ALA A 372 43.64 33.55 74.68
C ALA A 372 43.81 32.60 75.87
N GLU A 373 43.62 31.30 75.70
CA GLU A 373 43.85 30.29 76.74
C GLU A 373 45.30 30.32 77.26
N ARG A 374 46.29 30.42 76.35
CA ARG A 374 47.70 30.59 76.76
C ARG A 374 47.92 31.87 77.55
N ALA A 375 47.39 33.00 77.09
CA ALA A 375 47.49 34.25 77.81
C ALA A 375 46.80 34.19 79.18
N GLU A 376 45.66 33.50 79.30
CA GLU A 376 44.98 33.27 80.58
C GLU A 376 45.83 32.41 81.53
N THR A 377 46.47 31.35 81.03
CA THR A 377 47.39 30.54 81.83
C THR A 377 48.59 31.35 82.31
N GLU A 378 49.22 32.14 81.44
CA GLU A 378 50.33 33.04 81.80
C GLU A 378 49.89 34.09 82.83
N VAL A 379 48.71 34.69 82.67
CA VAL A 379 48.16 35.65 83.64
C VAL A 379 47.88 34.97 84.98
N SER A 380 47.39 33.72 84.99
CA SER A 380 47.18 32.95 86.21
C SER A 380 48.50 32.66 86.94
N GLU A 381 49.53 32.25 86.20
CA GLU A 381 50.88 32.03 86.73
C GLU A 381 51.49 33.33 87.28
N LEU A 382 51.39 34.43 86.54
CA LEU A 382 51.85 35.74 86.99
C LEU A 382 51.10 36.22 88.24
N LYS A 383 49.78 35.98 88.33
CA LYS A 383 49.00 36.27 89.53
C LYS A 383 49.50 35.47 90.73
N LYS A 384 49.81 34.19 90.54
CA LYS A 384 50.38 33.35 91.60
C LYS A 384 51.76 33.87 92.04
N ALA A 385 52.65 34.13 91.08
CA ALA A 385 53.97 34.69 91.37
C ALA A 385 53.89 36.06 92.09
N PHE A 386 52.93 36.91 91.71
CA PHE A 386 52.68 38.18 92.39
C PHE A 386 52.18 37.98 93.83
N ALA A 387 51.32 36.98 94.07
CA ALA A 387 50.88 36.63 95.40
C ALA A 387 52.06 36.14 96.27
N ASP A 388 52.89 35.23 95.75
CA ASP A 388 54.09 34.72 96.43
C ASP A 388 55.06 35.87 96.77
N LEU A 389 55.31 36.77 95.81
CA LEU A 389 56.17 37.95 96.02
C LEU A 389 55.57 38.91 97.07
N ASN A 390 54.25 39.05 97.10
CA ASN A 390 53.58 39.87 98.10
C ASN A 390 53.66 39.24 99.49
N GLU A 391 53.53 37.92 99.61
CA GLU A 391 53.78 37.18 100.85
C GLU A 391 55.23 37.36 101.32
N GLU A 392 56.21 37.26 100.42
CA GLU A 392 57.62 37.50 100.73
C GLU A 392 57.88 38.95 101.16
N LYS A 393 57.25 39.92 100.49
CA LYS A 393 57.31 41.34 100.86
C LYS A 393 56.74 41.56 102.26
N GLU A 394 55.57 41.00 102.57
CA GLU A 394 54.96 41.10 103.90
C GLU A 394 55.81 40.39 104.97
N ALA A 395 56.38 39.22 104.66
CA ALA A 395 57.31 38.51 105.55
C ALA A 395 58.58 39.32 105.81
N SER A 396 59.13 39.96 104.78
CA SER A 396 60.28 40.87 104.89
C SER A 396 59.93 42.12 105.70
N ALA A 397 58.73 42.68 105.52
CA ALA A 397 58.23 43.81 106.30
C ALA A 397 58.05 43.44 107.79
N LEU A 398 57.54 42.23 108.08
CA LEU A 398 57.44 41.70 109.43
C LEU A 398 58.82 41.46 110.06
N GLN A 399 59.76 40.89 109.31
CA GLN A 399 61.16 40.76 109.77
C GLN A 399 61.77 42.13 110.07
N TYR A 400 61.58 43.11 109.18
CA TYR A 400 62.06 44.47 109.40
C TYR A 400 61.46 45.09 110.67
N LYS A 401 60.16 44.90 110.91
CA LYS A 401 59.48 45.32 112.14
C LYS A 401 60.08 44.64 113.38
N CYS A 402 60.30 43.33 113.36
CA CYS A 402 60.95 42.60 114.45
C CYS A 402 62.37 43.10 114.73
N CYS A 403 63.14 43.41 113.68
CA CYS A 403 64.47 44.02 113.81
C CYS A 403 64.37 45.39 114.48
N LEU A 404 63.44 46.25 114.08
CA LEU A 404 63.21 47.55 114.73
C LEU A 404 62.83 47.41 116.20
N GLU A 405 61.95 46.46 116.54
CA GLU A 405 61.59 46.18 117.95
C GLU A 405 62.79 45.70 118.76
N THR A 406 63.64 44.86 118.17
CA THR A 406 64.89 44.39 118.79
C THR A 406 65.87 45.54 118.99
N ILE A 407 66.04 46.42 118.00
CA ILE A 407 66.84 47.64 118.12
C ILE A 407 66.31 48.51 119.25
N SER A 408 65.00 48.74 119.34
CA SER A 408 64.40 49.52 120.43
C SER A 408 64.63 48.90 121.82
N LYS A 409 64.63 47.56 121.94
CA LYS A 409 65.02 46.86 123.18
C LYS A 409 66.48 47.09 123.52
N LEU A 410 67.38 46.89 122.55
CA LEU A 410 68.82 47.12 122.73
C LEU A 410 69.12 48.58 123.10
N GLU A 411 68.43 49.56 122.50
CA GLU A 411 68.56 50.97 122.87
C GLU A 411 68.16 51.23 124.33
N LYS A 412 67.09 50.60 124.81
CA LYS A 412 66.68 50.68 126.23
C LYS A 412 67.72 50.04 127.16
N GLU A 413 68.25 48.87 126.79
CA GLU A 413 69.30 48.18 127.54
C GLU A 413 70.61 48.98 127.57
N ILE A 414 70.99 49.61 126.46
CA ILE A 414 72.14 50.53 126.39
C ILE A 414 71.90 51.74 127.31
N SER A 415 70.68 52.29 127.34
CA SER A 415 70.34 53.38 128.26
C SER A 415 70.46 52.95 129.72
N SER A 416 69.98 51.75 130.09
CA SER A 416 70.10 51.26 131.47
C SER A 416 71.55 50.94 131.85
N ALA A 417 72.32 50.32 130.95
CA ALA A 417 73.74 50.05 131.17
C ALA A 417 74.55 51.34 131.32
N LYS A 418 74.22 52.39 130.57
CA LYS A 418 74.82 53.72 130.72
C LYS A 418 74.54 54.32 132.10
N ASP A 419 73.35 54.12 132.65
CA ASP A 419 73.02 54.57 134.00
C ASP A 419 73.69 53.71 135.08
N ASP A 420 73.87 52.41 134.85
CA ASP A 420 74.67 51.52 135.72
C ASP A 420 76.15 51.92 135.76
N VAL A 421 76.75 52.24 134.61
CA VAL A 421 78.13 52.73 134.54
C VAL A 421 78.30 54.02 135.34
N LYS A 422 77.35 54.97 135.27
CA LYS A 422 77.39 56.17 136.12
C LYS A 422 77.37 55.81 137.61
N ARG A 423 76.57 54.81 137.99
CA ARG A 423 76.45 54.32 139.38
C ARG A 423 77.76 53.72 139.88
N LEU A 424 78.35 52.80 139.09
CA LEU A 424 79.63 52.15 139.37
C LEU A 424 80.79 53.14 139.43
N ASN A 425 80.80 54.15 138.55
CA ASN A 425 81.84 55.17 138.56
C ASN A 425 81.82 55.99 139.88
N ASN A 426 80.63 56.23 140.45
CA ASN A 426 80.52 56.85 141.77
C ASN A 426 81.04 55.95 142.91
N GLU A 427 80.88 54.63 142.81
CA GLU A 427 81.44 53.67 143.78
C GLU A 427 82.97 53.52 143.69
N VAL A 428 83.53 53.51 142.48
CA VAL A 428 84.99 53.42 142.26
C VAL A 428 85.71 54.61 142.90
N VAL A 429 85.17 55.82 142.77
CA VAL A 429 85.72 57.03 143.42
C VAL A 429 85.80 56.88 144.94
N ILE A 430 84.80 56.24 145.56
CA ILE A 430 84.79 55.95 147.00
C ILE A 430 85.85 54.91 147.35
N GLY A 431 86.01 53.86 146.55
CA GLY A 431 87.03 52.81 146.74
C GLY A 431 88.47 53.35 146.66
N THR A 432 88.77 54.22 145.69
CA THR A 432 90.10 54.81 145.52
C THR A 432 90.57 55.64 146.71
N SER A 433 89.66 56.23 147.49
CA SER A 433 90.02 56.99 148.68
C SER A 433 90.52 56.13 149.85
N LYS A 434 90.16 54.83 149.90
CA LYS A 434 90.51 53.91 150.99
C LYS A 434 91.86 53.21 150.80
N LEU A 435 92.24 52.91 149.56
CA LEU A 435 93.47 52.15 149.22
C LEU A 435 94.76 52.92 149.56
N LYS A 436 94.74 54.26 149.41
CA LYS A 436 95.89 55.14 149.66
C LYS A 436 96.41 55.12 151.10
N THR A 437 95.58 54.68 152.06
CA THR A 437 95.94 54.61 153.50
C THR A 437 96.62 53.29 153.89
N ALA A 438 96.53 52.26 153.04
CA ALA A 438 97.06 50.91 153.32
C ALA A 438 98.48 50.69 152.78
N GLU A 439 98.85 51.41 151.71
CA GLU A 439 100.11 51.25 150.98
C GLU A 439 101.35 51.74 151.76
N GLU A 440 101.19 52.71 152.67
CA GLU A 440 102.30 53.27 153.48
C GLU A 440 102.80 52.31 154.58
N LYS A 441 102.04 51.27 154.95
CA LYS A 441 102.41 50.31 156.02
C LYS A 441 103.28 49.13 155.55
N CYS A 442 103.39 48.87 154.25
CA CYS A 442 104.01 47.63 153.74
C CYS A 442 105.55 47.74 153.50
N ASN A 443 106.11 48.95 153.37
CA ASN A 443 107.52 49.17 153.01
C ASN A 443 108.55 48.85 154.10
N VAL A 444 108.16 48.61 155.36
CA VAL A 444 109.10 48.38 156.48
C VAL A 444 109.44 46.90 156.69
N LEU A 445 108.66 45.97 156.17
CA LEU A 445 108.83 44.52 156.40
C LEU A 445 109.78 43.81 155.42
N GLU A 446 110.08 44.42 154.26
CA GLU A 446 110.82 43.77 153.18
C GLU A 446 112.36 43.73 153.39
N MET A 447 112.91 44.65 154.19
CA MET A 447 114.37 44.74 154.43
C MET A 447 114.96 43.64 155.34
N SER A 448 114.14 42.87 156.07
CA SER A 448 114.63 41.90 157.06
C SER A 448 114.87 40.47 156.51
N ASN A 449 114.38 40.14 155.31
CA ASN A 449 114.31 38.74 154.83
C ASN A 449 115.52 38.29 153.97
N GLN A 450 116.38 39.21 153.52
CA GLN A 450 117.46 38.89 152.58
C GLN A 450 118.74 38.32 153.23
N SER A 451 118.89 38.38 154.57
CA SER A 451 120.11 37.93 155.26
C SER A 451 120.20 36.41 155.53
N LEU A 452 119.10 35.65 155.43
CA LEU A 452 119.04 34.24 155.87
C LEU A 452 119.25 33.20 154.75
N ARG A 453 119.30 33.61 153.47
CA ARG A 453 119.36 32.65 152.33
C ARG A 453 120.75 32.10 151.99
N VAL A 454 121.84 32.70 152.48
CA VAL A 454 123.23 32.34 152.08
C VAL A 454 123.74 31.05 152.76
N GLU A 455 123.12 30.59 153.85
CA GLU A 455 123.60 29.47 154.66
C GLU A 455 123.13 28.07 154.16
N ALA A 456 122.11 28.02 153.30
CA ALA A 456 121.48 26.75 152.86
C ALA A 456 122.25 25.98 151.74
N ASP A 457 123.15 26.62 150.99
CA ASP A 457 123.71 26.07 149.75
C ASP A 457 124.85 25.03 149.91
N ASN A 458 125.39 24.78 151.12
CA ASN A 458 126.59 23.94 151.30
C ASN A 458 126.35 22.43 151.52
N LEU A 459 125.11 21.93 151.64
CA LEU A 459 124.82 20.52 151.96
C LEU A 459 124.58 19.58 150.76
N VAL A 460 124.25 20.09 149.57
CA VAL A 460 123.79 19.29 148.42
C VAL A 460 124.91 18.46 147.75
N LYS A 461 126.19 18.84 147.88
CA LYS A 461 127.31 18.24 147.13
C LYS A 461 127.77 16.84 147.61
N LYS A 462 127.20 16.26 148.68
CA LYS A 462 127.64 14.97 149.26
C LYS A 462 126.92 13.72 148.74
N ILE A 463 125.74 13.86 148.12
CA ILE A 463 124.87 12.73 147.73
C ILE A 463 125.35 12.02 146.45
N ALA A 464 126.05 12.71 145.55
CA ALA A 464 126.46 12.22 144.22
C ALA A 464 127.49 11.06 144.19
N LYS A 465 127.98 10.54 145.33
CA LYS A 465 129.04 9.50 145.36
C LYS A 465 128.54 8.05 145.51
N LYS A 466 127.26 7.81 145.82
CA LYS A 466 126.75 6.48 146.17
C LYS A 466 126.13 5.68 145.01
N ASP A 467 125.68 6.33 143.95
CA ASP A 467 124.94 5.63 142.87
C ASP A 467 125.83 4.81 141.90
N GLN A 468 127.16 4.86 142.05
CA GLN A 468 128.10 4.17 141.17
C GLN A 468 128.25 2.65 141.48
N GLU A 469 127.71 2.13 142.59
CA GLU A 469 127.86 0.71 142.99
C GLU A 469 126.85 -0.27 142.37
N LEU A 470 125.71 0.21 141.82
CA LEU A 470 124.66 -0.67 141.25
C LEU A 470 125.01 -1.27 139.87
N SER A 471 126.10 -0.81 139.25
CA SER A 471 126.58 -1.24 137.92
C SER A 471 127.08 -2.69 137.82
N LYS A 472 127.13 -3.48 138.91
CA LYS A 472 127.71 -4.84 138.88
C LYS A 472 126.72 -6.01 138.95
N LYS A 473 125.43 -5.76 139.20
CA LYS A 473 124.44 -6.85 139.40
C LYS A 473 123.66 -7.27 138.14
N GLN A 474 123.87 -6.58 137.02
CA GLN A 474 123.21 -6.85 135.73
C GLN A 474 123.86 -8.00 134.92
N GLU A 475 125.04 -8.50 135.32
CA GLU A 475 125.86 -9.45 134.55
C GLU A 475 125.63 -10.94 134.94
N GLU A 476 124.74 -11.23 135.91
CA GLU A 476 124.45 -12.61 136.39
C GLU A 476 123.12 -13.22 135.86
N LEU A 477 122.28 -12.49 135.10
CA LEU A 477 120.97 -12.99 134.63
C LEU A 477 121.04 -13.74 133.27
N GLU A 478 122.10 -13.56 132.48
CA GLU A 478 122.20 -14.09 131.11
C GLU A 478 122.77 -15.53 130.99
N LYS A 479 122.94 -16.28 132.09
CA LYS A 479 123.60 -17.61 132.08
C LYS A 479 122.78 -18.82 132.58
N LEU A 480 121.45 -18.75 132.75
CA LEU A 480 120.68 -19.91 133.24
C LEU A 480 119.23 -20.06 132.72
N GLN A 481 119.02 -19.89 131.40
CA GLN A 481 117.82 -20.38 130.71
C GLN A 481 118.21 -21.23 129.48
N VAL A 482 119.03 -22.25 129.74
CA VAL A 482 119.51 -23.28 128.80
C VAL A 482 119.20 -24.67 129.39
N CYS A 483 117.94 -25.08 129.61
CA CYS A 483 117.74 -26.50 130.00
C CYS A 483 116.38 -27.18 129.79
N MET A 484 115.48 -26.75 128.90
CA MET A 484 114.26 -27.55 128.64
C MET A 484 113.93 -27.67 127.15
N GLN A 485 114.36 -28.77 126.51
CA GLN A 485 113.74 -29.38 125.30
C GLN A 485 114.45 -29.18 123.95
N GLU A 486 115.67 -29.69 123.91
CA GLU A 486 116.27 -30.47 122.82
C GLU A 486 115.31 -31.42 122.04
N GLU A 487 115.77 -31.90 120.88
CA GLU A 487 115.56 -33.30 120.44
C GLU A 487 114.15 -33.76 119.98
N HIS A 488 113.44 -32.96 119.16
CA HIS A 488 112.30 -33.53 118.38
C HIS A 488 112.20 -33.18 116.88
N LEU A 489 112.88 -32.16 116.35
CA LEU A 489 112.54 -31.67 115.00
C LEU A 489 113.39 -32.18 113.81
N ARG A 490 114.25 -33.19 113.97
CA ARG A 490 115.16 -33.65 112.89
C ARG A 490 114.80 -34.95 112.15
N TYR A 491 113.63 -35.55 112.39
CA TYR A 491 113.22 -36.81 111.71
C TYR A 491 112.18 -36.66 110.56
N ALA A 492 111.54 -35.51 110.37
CA ALA A 492 110.37 -35.40 109.48
C ALA A 492 110.64 -35.11 107.99
N GLN A 493 111.90 -34.89 107.57
CA GLN A 493 112.17 -34.28 106.25
C GLN A 493 112.70 -35.24 105.17
N VAL A 494 112.89 -36.53 105.48
CA VAL A 494 113.46 -37.51 104.53
C VAL A 494 112.42 -38.54 104.01
N GLU A 495 111.26 -38.69 104.67
CA GLU A 495 110.23 -39.67 104.30
C GLU A 495 109.26 -39.16 103.21
N ALA A 496 109.21 -37.85 102.94
CA ALA A 496 108.27 -37.25 101.99
C ALA A 496 108.63 -37.42 100.49
N THR A 497 109.86 -37.80 100.14
CA THR A 497 110.33 -37.79 98.73
C THR A 497 110.29 -39.14 98.02
N LEU A 498 109.95 -40.24 98.71
CA LEU A 498 109.96 -41.60 98.13
C LEU A 498 108.57 -42.12 97.71
N GLN A 499 107.46 -41.44 98.06
CA GLN A 499 106.09 -41.82 97.72
C GLN A 499 105.60 -41.33 96.34
N THR A 500 106.17 -40.25 95.78
CA THR A 500 105.66 -39.59 94.56
C THR A 500 106.04 -40.27 93.22
N LEU A 501 106.93 -41.26 93.22
CA LEU A 501 107.40 -41.91 91.99
C LEU A 501 106.62 -43.19 91.62
N GLN A 502 105.76 -43.69 92.51
CA GLN A 502 105.00 -44.94 92.31
C GLN A 502 103.62 -44.71 91.64
N ASP A 503 103.11 -43.47 91.65
CA ASP A 503 101.78 -43.11 91.14
C ASP A 503 101.73 -42.89 89.60
N LEU A 504 102.85 -42.53 88.97
CA LEU A 504 102.90 -42.22 87.52
C LEU A 504 102.78 -43.44 86.60
N GLN A 505 103.05 -44.65 87.10
CA GLN A 505 103.03 -45.87 86.27
C GLN A 505 101.62 -46.50 86.15
N SER A 506 100.72 -46.22 87.10
CA SER A 506 99.33 -46.70 87.07
C SER A 506 98.44 -45.89 86.12
N GLN A 507 98.74 -44.61 85.89
CA GLN A 507 97.92 -43.71 85.07
C GLN A 507 97.94 -44.07 83.57
N SER A 508 99.10 -44.48 83.02
CA SER A 508 99.24 -44.72 81.57
C SER A 508 98.50 -45.98 81.07
N GLN A 509 98.15 -46.92 81.95
CA GLN A 509 97.53 -48.20 81.57
C GLN A 509 95.99 -48.12 81.60
N GLU A 510 95.43 -47.15 82.32
CA GLU A 510 93.99 -46.82 82.37
C GLU A 510 93.53 -46.14 81.07
N ASP A 511 94.35 -45.22 80.54
CA ASP A 511 93.99 -44.40 79.36
C ASP A 511 93.77 -45.24 78.10
N LYS A 512 94.52 -46.33 77.89
CA LYS A 512 94.35 -47.22 76.72
C LYS A 512 93.03 -48.01 76.75
N LYS A 513 92.50 -48.33 77.92
CA LYS A 513 91.21 -49.02 78.04
C LYS A 513 90.03 -48.07 77.83
N SER A 514 90.17 -46.81 78.23
CA SER A 514 89.13 -45.79 78.02
C SER A 514 88.85 -45.53 76.53
N LEU A 515 89.88 -45.43 75.70
CA LEU A 515 89.77 -45.12 74.27
C LEU A 515 89.09 -46.24 73.46
N ALA A 516 89.30 -47.51 73.82
CA ALA A 516 88.64 -48.64 73.17
C ALA A 516 87.13 -48.68 73.48
N LEU A 517 86.75 -48.29 74.69
CA LEU A 517 85.35 -48.20 75.14
C LEU A 517 84.62 -47.03 74.47
N GLU A 518 85.30 -45.91 74.24
CA GLU A 518 84.79 -44.77 73.46
C GLU A 518 84.48 -45.15 72.00
N LEU A 519 85.37 -45.88 71.34
CA LEU A 519 85.16 -46.32 69.96
C LEU A 519 83.98 -47.29 69.83
N GLN A 520 83.79 -48.18 70.81
CA GLN A 520 82.66 -49.09 70.85
C GLN A 520 81.33 -48.36 71.11
N ASN A 521 81.35 -47.35 71.99
CA ASN A 521 80.20 -46.48 72.25
C ASN A 521 79.81 -45.64 71.01
N MET A 522 80.79 -45.13 70.26
CA MET A 522 80.51 -44.41 69.00
C MET A 522 79.84 -45.30 67.95
N LEU A 523 80.27 -46.56 67.82
CA LEU A 523 79.65 -47.51 66.89
C LEU A 523 78.21 -47.87 67.30
N LEU A 524 77.95 -48.00 68.60
CA LEU A 524 76.60 -48.23 69.12
C LEU A 524 75.70 -47.01 68.84
N MET A 525 76.20 -45.79 69.10
CA MET A 525 75.50 -44.56 68.79
C MET A 525 75.18 -44.39 67.29
N LEU A 526 76.12 -44.76 66.41
CA LEU A 526 75.87 -44.73 64.96
C LEU A 526 74.76 -45.70 64.54
N LYS A 527 74.70 -46.87 65.17
CA LYS A 527 73.64 -47.86 64.88
C LYS A 527 72.28 -47.40 65.41
N ASP A 528 72.26 -46.78 66.59
CA ASP A 528 71.05 -46.17 67.16
C ASP A 528 70.57 -44.96 66.33
N MET A 529 71.51 -44.15 65.81
CA MET A 529 71.22 -43.07 64.87
C MET A 529 70.62 -43.59 63.56
N GLU A 530 71.12 -44.70 63.01
CA GLU A 530 70.55 -45.29 61.78
C GLU A 530 69.13 -45.82 62.01
N ILE A 531 68.87 -46.42 63.18
CA ILE A 531 67.51 -46.86 63.56
C ILE A 531 66.58 -45.65 63.73
N SER A 532 67.05 -44.60 64.39
CA SER A 532 66.30 -43.35 64.56
C SER A 532 66.01 -42.68 63.22
N LYS A 533 66.98 -42.59 62.31
CA LYS A 533 66.81 -42.07 60.95
C LYS A 533 65.74 -42.83 60.17
N ASN A 534 65.79 -44.17 60.19
CA ASN A 534 64.77 -45.00 59.54
C ASN A 534 63.39 -44.84 60.18
N GLY A 535 63.33 -44.58 61.50
CA GLY A 535 62.09 -44.21 62.20
C GLY A 535 61.54 -42.88 61.71
N LEU A 536 62.38 -41.85 61.63
CA LEU A 536 62.03 -40.52 61.14
C LEU A 536 61.59 -40.54 59.67
N GLU A 537 62.23 -41.34 58.81
CA GLU A 537 61.82 -41.48 57.41
C GLU A 537 60.40 -42.07 57.28
N LYS A 538 60.05 -43.04 58.14
CA LYS A 538 58.68 -43.59 58.20
C LYS A 538 57.68 -42.57 58.72
N GLU A 539 58.03 -41.80 59.75
CA GLU A 539 57.19 -40.71 60.24
C GLU A 539 56.99 -39.62 59.18
N ILE A 540 58.03 -39.24 58.44
CA ILE A 540 57.92 -38.29 57.33
C ILE A 540 56.99 -38.84 56.23
N GLN A 541 57.07 -40.13 55.92
CA GLN A 541 56.18 -40.75 54.95
C GLN A 541 54.72 -40.78 55.47
N GLN A 542 54.51 -41.11 56.73
CA GLN A 542 53.19 -41.08 57.36
C GLN A 542 52.60 -39.66 57.34
N VAL A 543 53.36 -38.64 57.72
CA VAL A 543 52.94 -37.23 57.68
C VAL A 543 52.63 -36.78 56.24
N ARG A 544 53.34 -37.32 55.25
CA ARG A 544 53.05 -37.05 53.83
C ARG A 544 51.71 -37.66 53.40
N ASP A 545 51.45 -38.91 53.79
CA ASP A 545 50.21 -39.61 53.48
C ASP A 545 49.02 -38.96 54.21
N GLU A 546 49.21 -38.55 55.48
CA GLU A 546 48.24 -37.78 56.25
C GLU A 546 47.96 -36.42 55.60
N ASN A 547 48.99 -35.69 55.15
CA ASN A 547 48.80 -34.43 54.41
C ASN A 547 48.05 -34.61 53.10
N GLN A 548 48.28 -35.71 52.37
CA GLN A 548 47.51 -36.02 51.16
C GLN A 548 46.04 -36.29 51.51
N SER A 549 45.78 -37.06 52.56
CA SER A 549 44.43 -37.33 53.03
C SER A 549 43.71 -36.05 53.49
N LEU A 550 44.41 -35.17 54.22
CA LEU A 550 43.92 -33.86 54.65
C LEU A 550 43.65 -32.93 53.47
N ASN A 551 44.49 -32.98 52.44
CA ASN A 551 44.26 -32.17 51.25
C ASN A 551 43.02 -32.66 50.48
N GLN A 552 42.82 -33.99 50.41
CA GLN A 552 41.62 -34.59 49.82
C GLN A 552 40.35 -34.20 50.59
N THR A 553 40.40 -34.22 51.94
CA THR A 553 39.27 -33.79 52.78
C THR A 553 39.06 -32.28 52.74
N ASN A 554 40.11 -31.48 52.58
CA ASN A 554 39.98 -30.04 52.36
C ASN A 554 39.30 -29.72 51.03
N LEU A 555 39.62 -30.45 49.96
CA LEU A 555 38.95 -30.32 48.66
C LEU A 555 37.47 -30.73 48.75
N SER A 556 37.15 -31.85 49.42
CA SER A 556 35.75 -32.25 49.61
C SER A 556 34.98 -31.29 50.51
N SER A 557 35.62 -30.74 51.54
CA SER A 557 35.08 -29.68 52.39
C SER A 557 34.85 -28.39 51.62
N ALA A 558 35.77 -27.98 50.74
CA ALA A 558 35.62 -26.80 49.89
C ALA A 558 34.41 -26.91 48.95
N ILE A 559 34.22 -28.05 48.28
CA ILE A 559 33.05 -28.32 47.44
C ILE A 559 31.76 -28.31 48.26
N SER A 560 31.78 -28.88 49.47
CA SER A 560 30.63 -28.86 50.38
C SER A 560 30.29 -27.43 50.83
N MET A 561 31.29 -26.61 51.15
CA MET A 561 31.11 -25.20 51.49
C MET A 561 30.55 -24.38 50.32
N GLU A 562 31.03 -24.62 49.10
CA GLU A 562 30.51 -23.97 47.89
C GLU A 562 29.04 -24.32 47.66
N ASN A 563 28.66 -25.59 47.83
CA ASN A 563 27.26 -26.02 47.76
C ASN A 563 26.38 -25.33 48.82
N MET A 564 26.85 -25.26 50.07
CA MET A 564 26.13 -24.54 51.13
C MET A 564 26.03 -23.04 50.85
N GLN A 565 27.06 -22.42 50.27
CA GLN A 565 27.01 -21.01 49.88
C GLN A 565 25.97 -20.77 48.77
N ASN A 566 25.90 -21.65 47.77
CA ASN A 566 24.88 -21.58 46.72
C ASN A 566 23.46 -21.77 47.28
N GLU A 567 23.28 -22.67 48.24
CA GLU A 567 22.00 -22.84 48.94
C GLU A 567 21.64 -21.58 49.74
N ILE A 568 22.58 -20.98 50.47
CA ILE A 568 22.38 -19.71 51.18
C ILE A 568 21.98 -18.57 50.23
N LEU A 569 22.57 -18.51 49.04
CA LEU A 569 22.19 -17.52 48.02
C LEU A 569 20.75 -17.73 47.53
N SER A 570 20.38 -18.97 47.19
CA SER A 570 19.00 -19.26 46.74
C SER A 570 17.95 -19.01 47.84
N LEU A 571 18.26 -19.34 49.10
CA LEU A 571 17.41 -19.02 50.25
C LEU A 571 17.29 -17.51 50.48
N ARG A 572 18.37 -16.74 50.24
CA ARG A 572 18.34 -15.27 50.33
C ARG A 572 17.42 -14.67 49.28
N GLU A 573 17.49 -15.14 48.04
CA GLU A 573 16.60 -14.69 46.97
C GLU A 573 15.13 -15.01 47.29
N ILE A 574 14.85 -16.21 47.83
CA ILE A 574 13.50 -16.58 48.27
C ILE A 574 13.03 -15.66 49.39
N LYS A 575 13.88 -15.39 50.39
CA LYS A 575 13.57 -14.50 51.50
C LYS A 575 13.23 -13.08 51.00
N GLU A 576 14.03 -12.52 50.10
CA GLU A 576 13.79 -11.19 49.53
C GLU A 576 12.46 -11.11 48.77
N ARG A 577 12.12 -12.15 47.98
CA ARG A 577 10.80 -12.23 47.33
C ARG A 577 9.66 -12.25 48.34
N LEU A 578 9.78 -13.04 49.40
CA LEU A 578 8.78 -13.10 50.47
C LEU A 578 8.65 -11.78 51.23
N GLU A 579 9.76 -11.10 51.53
CA GLU A 579 9.75 -9.79 52.18
C GLU A 579 9.04 -8.73 51.31
N ASN A 580 9.28 -8.74 50.00
CA ASN A 580 8.59 -7.88 49.04
C ASN A 580 7.09 -8.17 48.97
N GLU A 581 6.70 -9.45 48.95
CA GLU A 581 5.29 -9.86 48.96
C GLU A 581 4.58 -9.47 50.27
N VAL A 582 5.24 -9.63 51.42
CA VAL A 582 4.73 -9.18 52.73
C VAL A 582 4.58 -7.66 52.75
N SER A 583 5.55 -6.90 52.22
CA SER A 583 5.46 -5.44 52.11
C SER A 583 4.28 -5.02 51.23
N HIS A 584 4.09 -5.67 50.08
CA HIS A 584 2.96 -5.43 49.20
C HIS A 584 1.62 -5.71 49.91
N HIS A 585 1.50 -6.86 50.60
CA HIS A 585 0.33 -7.18 51.41
C HIS A 585 0.10 -6.20 52.56
N MET A 586 1.16 -5.69 53.18
CA MET A 586 1.07 -4.67 54.24
C MET A 586 0.50 -3.37 53.69
N ILE A 587 0.94 -2.92 52.52
CA ILE A 587 0.40 -1.72 51.84
C ILE A 587 -1.09 -1.92 51.50
N ILE A 588 -1.46 -3.08 50.97
CA ILE A 588 -2.86 -3.42 50.71
C ILE A 588 -3.67 -3.43 52.02
N SER A 589 -3.14 -4.04 53.07
CA SER A 589 -3.80 -4.10 54.40
C SER A 589 -4.02 -2.71 54.98
N ILE A 590 -3.02 -1.82 54.90
CA ILE A 590 -3.17 -0.41 55.32
C ILE A 590 -4.25 0.29 54.49
N SER A 591 -4.29 0.07 53.18
CA SER A 591 -5.30 0.65 52.29
C SER A 591 -6.71 0.17 52.65
N LEU A 592 -6.88 -1.14 52.88
CA LEU A 592 -8.14 -1.73 53.31
C LEU A 592 -8.56 -1.25 54.70
N GLN A 593 -7.62 -1.09 55.64
CA GLN A 593 -7.91 -0.52 56.96
C GLN A 593 -8.38 0.93 56.86
N GLN A 594 -7.78 1.72 55.97
CA GLN A 594 -8.20 3.10 55.72
C GLN A 594 -9.60 3.17 55.10
N GLU A 595 -9.91 2.26 54.17
CA GLU A 595 -11.26 2.13 53.60
C GLU A 595 -12.29 1.72 54.66
N ILE A 596 -11.97 0.76 55.52
CA ILE A 596 -12.82 0.37 56.67
C ILE A 596 -13.05 1.55 57.60
N LEU A 597 -12.04 2.38 57.87
CA LEU A 597 -12.19 3.58 58.70
C LEU A 597 -13.11 4.61 58.02
N SER A 598 -12.95 4.86 56.72
CA SER A 598 -13.84 5.74 55.96
C SER A 598 -15.29 5.25 56.01
N LEU A 599 -15.51 3.96 55.77
CA LEU A 599 -16.84 3.34 55.83
C LEU A 599 -17.42 3.40 57.25
N LYS A 600 -16.61 3.23 58.28
CA LYS A 600 -17.05 3.36 59.67
C LYS A 600 -17.48 4.80 60.00
N ASP A 601 -16.73 5.79 59.53
CA ASP A 601 -17.07 7.20 59.70
C ASP A 601 -18.35 7.57 58.93
N GLU A 602 -18.53 7.05 57.72
CA GLU A 602 -19.77 7.16 56.95
C GLU A 602 -20.95 6.54 57.69
N ILE A 603 -20.82 5.30 58.18
CA ILE A 603 -21.85 4.62 58.97
C ILE A 603 -22.16 5.41 60.25
N GLN A 604 -21.16 5.98 60.91
CA GLN A 604 -21.37 6.79 62.10
C GLN A 604 -22.08 8.11 61.75
N GLY A 605 -21.73 8.74 60.63
CA GLY A 605 -22.43 9.91 60.08
C GLY A 605 -23.89 9.61 59.77
N LEU A 606 -24.14 8.50 59.09
CA LEU A 606 -25.48 7.97 58.81
C LEU A 606 -26.26 7.70 60.09
N ASN A 607 -25.66 7.05 61.09
CA ASN A 607 -26.31 6.79 62.38
C ASN A 607 -26.65 8.08 63.13
N ARG A 608 -25.78 9.10 63.11
CA ARG A 608 -26.10 10.42 63.68
C ARG A 608 -27.26 11.07 62.95
N SER A 609 -27.30 10.97 61.61
CA SER A 609 -28.39 11.50 60.81
C SER A 609 -29.71 10.77 61.08
N TYR A 610 -29.67 9.44 61.23
CA TYR A 610 -30.82 8.62 61.59
C TYR A 610 -31.32 8.95 62.99
N GLN A 611 -30.42 9.10 63.97
CA GLN A 611 -30.77 9.49 65.34
C GLN A 611 -31.41 10.89 65.36
N THR A 612 -30.85 11.84 64.62
CA THR A 612 -31.41 13.20 64.47
C THR A 612 -32.80 13.13 63.82
N LEU A 613 -32.99 12.29 62.81
CA LEU A 613 -34.28 12.08 62.16
C LEU A 613 -35.30 11.43 63.10
N VAL A 614 -34.89 10.46 63.91
CA VAL A 614 -35.74 9.84 64.94
C VAL A 614 -36.16 10.86 65.99
N GLU A 615 -35.22 11.68 66.48
CA GLU A 615 -35.50 12.76 67.42
C GLU A 615 -36.44 13.83 66.81
N GLN A 616 -36.29 14.14 65.52
CA GLN A 616 -37.21 15.03 64.79
C GLN A 616 -38.60 14.41 64.62
N VAL A 617 -38.71 13.11 64.37
CA VAL A 617 -40.00 12.39 64.26
C VAL A 617 -40.70 12.28 65.62
N GLU A 618 -39.94 12.07 66.70
CA GLU A 618 -40.45 12.08 68.07
C GLU A 618 -40.88 13.50 68.50
N ALA A 619 -40.10 14.53 68.18
CA ALA A 619 -40.44 15.93 68.43
C ALA A 619 -41.66 16.41 67.61
N ALA A 620 -41.91 15.80 66.46
CA ALA A 620 -43.10 16.05 65.64
C ALA A 620 -44.37 15.31 66.14
N GLY A 621 -44.28 14.52 67.22
CA GLY A 621 -45.44 13.88 67.87
C GLY A 621 -46.08 12.73 67.07
N LEU A 622 -45.35 12.13 66.13
CA LEU A 622 -45.88 11.11 65.22
C LEU A 622 -45.87 9.71 65.88
N ASN A 623 -46.95 9.40 66.62
CA ASN A 623 -47.24 8.07 67.18
C ASN A 623 -47.39 7.00 66.05
N PRO A 624 -46.91 5.74 66.26
CA PRO A 624 -46.92 4.62 65.30
C PRO A 624 -48.29 4.14 64.76
N LYS A 625 -49.37 4.92 64.90
CA LYS A 625 -50.68 4.65 64.28
C LYS A 625 -50.94 5.47 63.00
N CYS A 626 -50.10 6.45 62.65
CA CYS A 626 -50.16 7.15 61.35
C CYS A 626 -49.23 6.56 60.27
N PHE A 627 -48.72 5.33 60.47
CA PHE A 627 -47.88 4.65 59.48
C PHE A 627 -48.59 4.39 58.15
N GLY A 628 -49.93 4.42 58.06
CA GLY A 628 -50.64 4.10 56.82
C GLY A 628 -50.34 5.06 55.65
N THR A 629 -50.28 6.37 55.90
CA THR A 629 -49.99 7.37 54.85
C THR A 629 -48.50 7.52 54.61
N SER A 630 -47.68 7.46 55.67
CA SER A 630 -46.22 7.51 55.54
C SER A 630 -45.65 6.24 54.91
N LEU A 631 -46.19 5.05 55.19
CA LEU A 631 -45.81 3.80 54.53
C LEU A 631 -46.27 3.79 53.08
N LYS A 632 -47.44 4.36 52.76
CA LYS A 632 -47.87 4.56 51.37
C LYS A 632 -46.90 5.50 50.64
N SER A 633 -46.54 6.63 51.24
CA SER A 633 -45.55 7.56 50.67
C SER A 633 -44.15 6.93 50.56
N LEU A 634 -43.72 6.12 51.53
CA LEU A 634 -42.44 5.40 51.46
C LEU A 634 -42.48 4.27 50.42
N GLN A 635 -43.63 3.61 50.25
CA GLN A 635 -43.83 2.57 49.26
C GLN A 635 -43.86 3.19 47.85
N ASP A 636 -44.51 4.33 47.69
CA ASP A 636 -44.53 5.11 46.45
C ASP A 636 -43.12 5.64 46.15
N GLU A 637 -42.38 6.12 47.15
CA GLU A 637 -40.98 6.55 46.99
C GLU A 637 -40.03 5.38 46.74
N ASN A 638 -40.24 4.20 47.35
CA ASN A 638 -39.45 3.01 47.08
C ASN A 638 -39.74 2.48 45.67
N SER A 639 -40.99 2.55 45.19
CA SER A 639 -41.33 2.28 43.79
C SER A 639 -40.65 3.27 42.85
N ARG A 640 -40.62 4.56 43.21
CA ARG A 640 -39.90 5.60 42.45
C ARG A 640 -38.39 5.36 42.44
N LEU A 641 -37.78 4.98 43.57
CA LEU A 641 -36.35 4.65 43.66
C LEU A 641 -36.02 3.37 42.91
N ARG A 642 -36.88 2.35 42.94
CA ARG A 642 -36.70 1.15 42.09
C ARG A 642 -36.77 1.50 40.62
N GLN A 643 -37.70 2.36 40.22
CA GLN A 643 -37.76 2.86 38.86
C GLN A 643 -36.48 3.62 38.49
N ILE A 644 -35.96 4.48 39.37
CA ILE A 644 -34.68 5.19 39.14
C ILE A 644 -33.50 4.21 39.07
N CYS A 645 -33.45 3.18 39.92
CA CYS A 645 -32.42 2.15 39.87
C CYS A 645 -32.51 1.30 38.59
N GLU A 646 -33.72 1.04 38.10
CA GLU A 646 -33.96 0.29 36.88
C GLU A 646 -33.64 1.15 35.65
N GLU A 647 -33.99 2.43 35.66
CA GLU A 647 -33.54 3.43 34.69
C GLU A 647 -32.01 3.54 34.70
N GLY A 648 -31.37 3.63 35.87
CA GLY A 648 -29.92 3.63 36.02
C GLY A 648 -29.24 2.32 35.58
N SER A 649 -29.90 1.18 35.78
CA SER A 649 -29.45 -0.13 35.27
C SER A 649 -29.55 -0.18 33.74
N ASN A 650 -30.62 0.36 33.17
CA ASN A 650 -30.80 0.47 31.72
C ASN A 650 -29.78 1.43 31.10
N GLU A 651 -29.53 2.58 31.74
CA GLU A 651 -28.49 3.53 31.35
C GLU A 651 -27.10 2.89 31.43
N LYS A 652 -26.81 2.14 32.51
CA LYS A 652 -25.56 1.39 32.64
C LYS A 652 -25.41 0.34 31.54
N ALA A 653 -26.47 -0.39 31.20
CA ALA A 653 -26.46 -1.35 30.09
C ALA A 653 -26.22 -0.65 28.74
N ILE A 654 -26.83 0.51 28.51
CA ILE A 654 -26.59 1.35 27.33
C ILE A 654 -25.14 1.85 27.30
N LEU A 655 -24.58 2.29 28.43
CA LEU A 655 -23.20 2.73 28.54
C LEU A 655 -22.21 1.59 28.34
N SER A 656 -22.48 0.41 28.89
CA SER A 656 -21.70 -0.81 28.62
C SER A 656 -21.74 -1.17 27.14
N LYS A 657 -22.89 -1.06 26.47
CA LYS A 657 -22.98 -1.29 25.02
C LYS A 657 -22.23 -0.23 24.22
N LYS A 658 -22.26 1.04 24.65
CA LYS A 658 -21.44 2.10 24.06
C LYS A 658 -19.95 1.84 24.25
N LEU A 659 -19.53 1.34 25.42
CA LEU A 659 -18.14 0.99 25.69
C LEU A 659 -17.68 -0.17 24.80
N GLU A 660 -18.49 -1.23 24.65
CA GLU A 660 -18.23 -2.34 23.73
C GLU A 660 -18.10 -1.84 22.28
N ASN A 661 -18.98 -0.93 21.85
CA ASN A 661 -18.89 -0.32 20.52
C ASN A 661 -17.61 0.53 20.36
N VAL A 662 -17.17 1.24 21.40
CA VAL A 662 -15.91 2.02 21.39
C VAL A 662 -14.70 1.09 21.31
N GLU A 663 -14.73 -0.04 22.03
CA GLU A 663 -13.68 -1.06 21.97
C GLU A 663 -13.62 -1.74 20.60
N GLU A 664 -14.77 -2.04 19.98
CA GLU A 664 -14.85 -2.52 18.60
C GLU A 664 -14.31 -1.49 17.60
N LEU A 665 -14.63 -0.21 17.79
CA LEU A 665 -14.07 0.88 16.98
C LEU A 665 -12.55 1.04 17.19
N LEU A 666 -12.05 0.84 18.40
CA LEU A 666 -10.63 0.86 18.71
C LEU A 666 -9.91 -0.29 18.00
N ASN A 667 -10.48 -1.49 18.02
CA ASN A 667 -9.93 -2.65 17.32
C ASN A 667 -9.94 -2.44 15.80
N LYS A 668 -11.01 -1.86 15.24
CA LYS A 668 -11.05 -1.45 13.82
C LYS A 668 -10.01 -0.38 13.52
N LYS A 669 -9.79 0.58 14.42
CA LYS A 669 -8.74 1.60 14.29
C LYS A 669 -7.34 0.96 14.28
N LEU A 670 -7.04 0.05 15.21
CA LEU A 670 -5.76 -0.67 15.25
C LEU A 670 -5.53 -1.48 13.97
N TYR A 671 -6.57 -2.14 13.46
CA TYR A 671 -6.51 -2.84 12.17
C TYR A 671 -6.19 -1.87 11.02
N VAL A 672 -6.91 -0.75 10.93
CA VAL A 672 -6.64 0.28 9.91
C VAL A 672 -5.24 0.87 10.06
N GLU A 673 -4.76 1.13 11.28
CA GLU A 673 -3.40 1.61 11.54
C GLU A 673 -2.35 0.59 11.07
N SER A 674 -2.59 -0.71 11.29
CA SER A 674 -1.72 -1.78 10.77
C SER A 674 -1.71 -1.81 9.24
N SER A 675 -2.89 -1.74 8.60
CA SER A 675 -2.99 -1.71 7.13
C SER A 675 -2.40 -0.44 6.53
N LEU A 676 -2.49 0.70 7.22
CA LEU A 676 -1.84 1.95 6.81
C LEU A 676 -0.33 1.87 6.96
N SER A 677 0.18 1.21 8.01
CA SER A 677 1.61 0.95 8.18
C SER A 677 2.14 0.06 7.05
N ASP A 678 1.40 -1.01 6.72
CA ASP A 678 1.75 -1.89 5.60
C ASP A 678 1.76 -1.13 4.27
N LEU A 679 0.70 -0.35 3.99
CA LEU A 679 0.62 0.46 2.78
C LEU A 679 1.71 1.55 2.73
N ASN A 680 2.08 2.12 3.88
CA ASN A 680 3.17 3.09 3.96
C ASN A 680 4.53 2.42 3.66
N SER A 681 4.75 1.19 4.12
CA SER A 681 5.96 0.42 3.78
C SER A 681 6.02 0.08 2.28
N GLU A 682 4.88 -0.26 1.67
CA GLU A 682 4.78 -0.47 0.23
C GLU A 682 5.00 0.82 -0.57
N LEU A 683 4.47 1.95 -0.07
CA LEU A 683 4.68 3.26 -0.65
C LEU A 683 6.15 3.67 -0.57
N GLU A 684 6.81 3.46 0.55
CA GLU A 684 8.25 3.73 0.73
C GLU A 684 9.08 2.88 -0.24
N SER A 685 8.77 1.58 -0.38
CA SER A 685 9.38 0.71 -1.39
C SER A 685 9.14 1.20 -2.82
N SER A 686 7.94 1.72 -3.12
CA SER A 686 7.62 2.31 -4.40
C SER A 686 8.38 3.61 -4.64
N CYS A 687 8.52 4.47 -3.61
CA CYS A 687 9.31 5.70 -3.67
C CYS A 687 10.79 5.40 -3.92
N GLU A 688 11.35 4.36 -3.32
CA GLU A 688 12.72 3.90 -3.61
C GLU A 688 12.86 3.43 -5.07
N LYS A 689 11.88 2.68 -5.59
CA LYS A 689 11.84 2.28 -7.01
C LYS A 689 11.72 3.50 -7.94
N VAL A 690 10.93 4.50 -7.58
CA VAL A 690 10.82 5.76 -8.34
C VAL A 690 12.15 6.52 -8.29
N LYS A 691 12.84 6.55 -7.15
CA LYS A 691 14.15 7.19 -7.01
C LYS A 691 15.20 6.51 -7.90
N THR A 692 15.27 5.18 -7.88
CA THR A 692 16.18 4.42 -8.76
C THR A 692 15.85 4.63 -10.25
N LEU A 693 14.57 4.66 -10.61
CA LEU A 693 14.14 5.00 -11.98
C LEU A 693 14.50 6.44 -12.35
N GLN A 694 14.37 7.39 -11.44
CA GLN A 694 14.75 8.79 -11.65
C GLN A 694 16.26 8.93 -11.85
N GLU A 695 17.06 8.26 -11.04
CA GLU A 695 18.52 8.20 -11.19
C GLU A 695 18.90 7.58 -12.55
N SER A 696 18.22 6.49 -12.97
CA SER A 696 18.39 5.90 -14.30
C SER A 696 17.98 6.87 -15.43
N CYS A 697 16.88 7.61 -15.27
CA CYS A 697 16.44 8.61 -16.24
C CYS A 697 17.43 9.77 -16.35
N GLN A 698 18.02 10.21 -15.23
CA GLN A 698 19.06 11.24 -15.22
C GLN A 698 20.33 10.75 -15.90
N PHE A 699 20.73 9.49 -15.65
CA PHE A 699 21.85 8.87 -16.35
C PHE A 699 21.62 8.82 -17.86
N LEU A 700 20.47 8.31 -18.30
CA LEU A 700 20.09 8.26 -19.72
C LEU A 700 19.97 9.67 -20.33
N HIS A 701 19.53 10.66 -19.57
CA HIS A 701 19.53 12.05 -20.03
C HIS A 701 20.96 12.57 -20.22
N GLY A 702 21.88 12.22 -19.33
CA GLY A 702 23.32 12.47 -19.48
C GLY A 702 23.88 11.85 -20.75
N GLU A 703 23.63 10.56 -21.00
CA GLU A 703 24.04 9.88 -22.23
C GLU A 703 23.38 10.48 -23.49
N LYS A 704 22.10 10.87 -23.41
CA LYS A 704 21.45 11.57 -24.52
C LYS A 704 22.12 12.91 -24.80
N ALA A 705 22.49 13.66 -23.77
CA ALA A 705 23.16 14.94 -23.93
C ALA A 705 24.53 14.78 -24.59
N THR A 706 25.31 13.77 -24.20
CA THR A 706 26.59 13.46 -24.85
C THR A 706 26.39 13.05 -26.31
N LEU A 707 25.44 12.18 -26.61
CA LEU A 707 25.11 11.79 -28.00
C LEU A 707 24.62 12.98 -28.84
N VAL A 708 23.85 13.90 -28.27
CA VAL A 708 23.43 15.13 -28.96
C VAL A 708 24.63 16.03 -29.26
N ALA A 709 25.57 16.16 -28.32
CA ALA A 709 26.81 16.91 -28.54
C ALA A 709 27.67 16.27 -29.65
N GLU A 710 27.81 14.94 -29.64
CA GLU A 710 28.50 14.19 -30.70
C GLU A 710 27.82 14.36 -32.06
N LYS A 711 26.48 14.24 -32.12
CA LYS A 711 25.70 14.49 -33.34
C LYS A 711 25.90 15.92 -33.85
N ALA A 712 25.90 16.92 -32.98
CA ALA A 712 26.13 18.31 -33.37
C ALA A 712 27.55 18.52 -33.93
N SER A 713 28.56 17.87 -33.32
CA SER A 713 29.94 17.85 -33.84
C SER A 713 30.00 17.20 -35.23
N LEU A 714 29.38 16.03 -35.42
CA LEU A 714 29.33 15.34 -36.71
C LEU A 714 28.59 16.16 -37.78
N LEU A 715 27.48 16.82 -37.42
CA LEU A 715 26.77 17.71 -38.34
C LEU A 715 27.62 18.91 -38.74
N SER A 716 28.37 19.50 -37.80
CA SER A 716 29.30 20.59 -38.09
C SER A 716 30.40 20.13 -39.04
N GLN A 717 30.92 18.92 -38.84
CA GLN A 717 31.90 18.30 -39.76
C GLN A 717 31.30 18.05 -41.15
N LEU A 718 30.09 17.51 -41.24
CA LEU A 718 29.38 17.29 -42.51
C LEU A 718 29.08 18.60 -43.23
N GLN A 719 28.67 19.65 -42.51
CA GLN A 719 28.45 20.97 -43.08
C GLN A 719 29.74 21.53 -43.67
N ALA A 720 30.86 21.46 -42.93
CA ALA A 720 32.16 21.90 -43.44
C ALA A 720 32.59 21.13 -44.70
N ILE A 721 32.36 19.80 -44.74
CA ILE A 721 32.61 18.98 -45.93
C ILE A 721 31.72 19.42 -47.10
N THR A 722 30.44 19.70 -46.84
CA THR A 722 29.48 20.12 -47.86
C THR A 722 29.85 21.49 -48.45
N GLU A 723 30.24 22.45 -47.60
CA GLU A 723 30.74 23.77 -48.03
C GLU A 723 32.04 23.63 -48.84
N ASN A 724 32.96 22.79 -48.40
CA ASN A 724 34.18 22.48 -49.17
C ASN A 724 33.86 21.85 -50.53
N MET A 725 32.89 20.93 -50.59
CA MET A 725 32.46 20.32 -51.85
C MET A 725 31.77 21.35 -52.76
N HIS A 726 30.95 22.23 -52.21
CA HIS A 726 30.30 23.29 -52.98
C HIS A 726 31.31 24.28 -53.56
N THR A 727 32.27 24.74 -52.76
CA THR A 727 33.35 25.63 -53.25
C THR A 727 34.22 24.95 -54.30
N LEU A 728 34.47 23.64 -54.20
CA LEU A 728 35.15 22.88 -55.26
C LEU A 728 34.32 22.76 -56.53
N LEU A 729 33.01 22.52 -56.43
CA LEU A 729 32.10 22.46 -57.58
C LEU A 729 32.00 23.82 -58.27
N GLU A 730 31.89 24.90 -57.52
CA GLU A 730 31.87 26.26 -58.07
C GLU A 730 33.18 26.59 -58.78
N LYS A 731 34.33 26.26 -58.16
CA LYS A 731 35.64 26.38 -58.82
C LYS A 731 35.71 25.54 -60.10
N ASN A 732 35.24 24.29 -60.10
CA ASN A 732 35.20 23.46 -61.30
C ASN A 732 34.30 24.06 -62.39
N ALA A 733 33.12 24.56 -62.04
CA ALA A 733 32.21 25.20 -63.00
C ALA A 733 32.85 26.46 -63.60
N VAL A 734 33.53 27.28 -62.79
CA VAL A 734 34.29 28.44 -63.29
C VAL A 734 35.41 28.01 -64.23
N LEU A 735 36.14 26.94 -63.91
CA LEU A 735 37.18 26.40 -64.78
C LEU A 735 36.61 25.84 -66.09
N GLU A 736 35.50 25.09 -66.04
CA GLU A 736 34.81 24.58 -67.23
C GLU A 736 34.25 25.70 -68.11
N ASN A 737 33.68 26.74 -67.51
CA ASN A 737 33.20 27.92 -68.22
C ASN A 737 34.35 28.69 -68.85
N SER A 738 35.46 28.88 -68.12
CA SER A 738 36.65 29.53 -68.65
C SER A 738 37.24 28.74 -69.82
N LEU A 739 37.29 27.41 -69.71
CA LEU A 739 37.76 26.53 -70.78
C LEU A 739 36.81 26.54 -71.98
N SER A 740 35.50 26.53 -71.74
CA SER A 740 34.48 26.56 -72.80
C SER A 740 34.45 27.91 -73.51
N THR A 741 34.61 29.01 -72.77
CA THR A 741 34.75 30.36 -73.33
C THR A 741 36.01 30.45 -74.19
N ALA A 742 37.14 29.98 -73.69
CA ALA A 742 38.38 29.93 -74.49
C ALA A 742 38.24 29.08 -75.75
N LYS A 743 37.47 27.97 -75.70
CA LYS A 743 37.14 27.15 -76.88
C LYS A 743 36.19 27.88 -77.83
N LEU A 744 35.16 28.55 -77.31
CA LEU A 744 34.20 29.31 -78.11
C LEU A 744 34.90 30.46 -78.83
N GLU A 745 35.71 31.26 -78.13
CA GLU A 745 36.53 32.33 -78.71
C GLU A 745 37.48 31.80 -79.79
N ASN A 746 38.00 30.58 -79.64
CA ASN A 746 38.79 29.93 -80.68
C ASN A 746 37.94 29.59 -81.92
N VAL A 747 36.74 29.03 -81.72
CA VAL A 747 35.79 28.70 -82.80
C VAL A 747 35.28 29.95 -83.48
N GLU A 748 34.92 30.99 -82.74
CA GLU A 748 34.50 32.29 -83.27
C GLU A 748 35.59 32.90 -84.14
N ARG A 749 36.86 32.93 -83.68
CA ARG A 749 37.97 33.39 -84.53
C ARG A 749 38.12 32.56 -85.81
N ARG A 750 37.85 31.25 -85.77
CA ARG A 750 37.88 30.39 -86.96
C ARG A 750 36.68 30.63 -87.88
N LEU A 751 35.49 30.86 -87.33
CA LEU A 751 34.27 31.18 -88.06
C LEU A 751 34.40 32.55 -88.72
N GLU A 752 34.85 33.57 -88.01
CA GLU A 752 35.10 34.90 -88.57
C GLU A 752 36.11 34.83 -89.71
N SER A 753 37.17 34.03 -89.57
CA SER A 753 38.10 33.77 -90.66
C SER A 753 37.45 33.04 -91.85
N LEU A 754 36.42 32.22 -91.64
CA LEU A 754 35.72 31.48 -92.67
C LEU A 754 34.63 32.34 -93.34
N GLU A 755 33.90 33.15 -92.59
CA GLU A 755 32.93 34.12 -93.07
C GLU A 755 33.61 35.16 -93.96
N LYS A 756 34.78 35.68 -93.57
CA LYS A 756 35.60 36.54 -94.44
C LYS A 756 35.98 35.85 -95.75
N ARG A 757 36.11 34.52 -95.77
CA ARG A 757 36.33 33.76 -97.01
C ARG A 757 35.04 33.53 -97.80
N PHE A 758 33.90 33.28 -97.14
CA PHE A 758 32.60 33.08 -97.79
C PHE A 758 32.05 34.36 -98.40
N THR A 759 32.11 35.48 -97.69
CA THR A 759 31.77 36.81 -98.24
C THR A 759 32.62 37.11 -99.49
N GLY A 760 33.93 36.86 -99.41
CA GLY A 760 34.81 36.95 -100.59
C GLY A 760 34.52 35.93 -101.72
N LEU A 761 33.70 34.90 -101.49
CA LEU A 761 33.19 34.00 -102.54
C LEU A 761 31.80 34.44 -103.03
N GLU A 762 30.93 34.92 -102.15
CA GLU A 762 29.62 35.46 -102.48
C GLU A 762 29.76 36.69 -103.37
N ASP A 763 30.70 37.59 -103.08
CA ASP A 763 31.01 38.73 -103.95
C ASP A 763 31.38 38.25 -105.36
N LYS A 764 32.18 37.18 -105.48
CA LYS A 764 32.51 36.56 -106.77
C LYS A 764 31.29 35.93 -107.45
N CYS A 765 30.39 35.30 -106.70
CA CYS A 765 29.15 34.73 -107.23
C CYS A 765 28.18 35.82 -107.68
N ALA A 766 28.06 36.92 -106.96
CA ALA A 766 27.22 38.06 -107.32
C ALA A 766 27.74 38.73 -108.60
N ASP A 767 29.07 38.84 -108.75
CA ASP A 767 29.68 39.30 -109.99
C ASP A 767 29.34 38.36 -111.16
N LEU A 768 29.38 37.03 -110.96
CA LEU A 768 28.95 36.04 -111.95
C LEU A 768 27.43 36.08 -112.24
N GLU A 769 26.58 36.35 -111.25
CA GLU A 769 25.12 36.44 -111.43
C GLU A 769 24.77 37.68 -112.24
N LYS A 770 25.45 38.82 -112.01
CA LYS A 770 25.31 40.02 -112.86
C LYS A 770 25.71 39.71 -114.30
N GLU A 771 26.82 38.99 -114.53
CA GLU A 771 27.19 38.53 -115.88
C GLU A 771 26.08 37.66 -116.51
N LYS A 772 25.47 36.76 -115.73
CA LYS A 772 24.35 35.90 -116.18
C LYS A 772 23.07 36.68 -116.46
N GLU A 773 22.68 37.67 -115.65
CA GLU A 773 21.50 38.52 -115.88
C GLU A 773 21.67 39.38 -117.14
N VAL A 774 22.88 39.88 -117.38
CA VAL A 774 23.22 40.57 -118.64
C VAL A 774 22.98 39.64 -119.83
N MET A 775 23.40 38.36 -119.74
CA MET A 775 23.05 37.35 -120.75
C MET A 775 21.54 37.07 -120.83
N HIS A 776 20.83 36.97 -119.70
CA HIS A 776 19.39 36.67 -119.69
C HIS A 776 18.55 37.81 -120.29
N CYS A 777 18.91 39.07 -120.02
CA CYS A 777 18.27 40.22 -120.64
C CYS A 777 18.45 40.21 -122.17
N GLN A 778 19.60 39.76 -122.66
CA GLN A 778 19.78 39.50 -124.09
C GLN A 778 18.82 38.41 -124.59
N VAL A 779 18.66 37.31 -123.85
CA VAL A 779 17.75 36.20 -124.22
C VAL A 779 16.28 36.63 -124.24
N GLU A 780 15.78 37.37 -123.24
CA GLU A 780 14.37 37.80 -123.21
C GLU A 780 14.03 38.83 -124.29
N LYS A 781 14.96 39.72 -124.65
CA LYS A 781 14.81 40.57 -125.83
C LYS A 781 14.55 39.74 -127.10
N LEU A 782 15.25 38.62 -127.26
CA LEU A 782 15.02 37.69 -128.38
C LEU A 782 13.64 37.01 -128.30
N LYS A 783 13.15 36.71 -127.09
CA LYS A 783 11.87 36.02 -126.84
C LYS A 783 10.64 36.89 -127.05
N VAL A 784 10.65 38.15 -126.61
CA VAL A 784 9.55 39.10 -126.85
C VAL A 784 9.37 39.32 -128.35
N SER A 785 10.49 39.43 -129.08
CA SER A 785 10.51 39.51 -130.54
C SER A 785 9.79 38.31 -131.19
N LEU A 786 9.93 37.10 -130.61
CA LEU A 786 9.25 35.87 -131.06
C LEU A 786 7.76 35.80 -130.68
N GLY A 787 7.35 36.39 -129.55
CA GLY A 787 5.97 36.33 -129.04
C GLY A 787 4.98 37.20 -129.82
N VAL A 788 5.40 38.41 -130.20
CA VAL A 788 4.61 39.33 -131.03
C VAL A 788 4.19 38.65 -132.34
N GLU A 789 5.11 37.91 -132.95
CA GLU A 789 4.90 37.18 -134.19
C GLU A 789 3.81 36.08 -134.09
N LYS A 790 3.63 35.47 -132.91
CA LYS A 790 2.66 34.36 -132.73
C LYS A 790 1.21 34.83 -132.54
N GLN A 791 0.97 35.93 -131.84
CA GLN A 791 -0.37 36.47 -131.53
C GLN A 791 -1.11 36.95 -132.79
N GLU A 792 -0.37 37.47 -133.77
CA GLU A 792 -0.90 37.87 -135.06
C GLU A 792 -1.50 36.67 -135.84
N ARG A 793 -0.95 35.45 -135.66
CA ARG A 793 -1.46 34.24 -136.33
C ARG A 793 -2.82 33.78 -135.81
N THR A 794 -3.01 33.69 -134.50
CA THR A 794 -4.23 33.12 -133.89
C THR A 794 -5.46 34.01 -134.10
N SER A 795 -5.28 35.33 -134.01
CA SER A 795 -6.35 36.32 -134.20
C SER A 795 -6.99 36.27 -135.60
N SER A 796 -6.22 35.85 -136.59
CA SER A 796 -6.67 35.74 -137.97
C SER A 796 -7.56 34.50 -138.21
N GLN A 797 -7.39 33.44 -137.42
CA GLN A 797 -7.99 32.13 -137.71
C GLN A 797 -9.38 31.94 -137.09
N LEU A 798 -9.62 32.49 -135.90
CA LEU A 798 -10.92 32.37 -135.21
C LEU A 798 -12.04 33.15 -135.93
N ARG A 799 -11.70 34.27 -136.57
CA ARG A 799 -12.65 35.14 -137.28
C ARG A 799 -13.31 34.47 -138.49
N SER A 800 -12.69 33.44 -139.08
CA SER A 800 -13.17 32.86 -140.33
C SER A 800 -14.30 31.84 -140.17
N GLU A 801 -14.37 31.08 -139.08
CA GLU A 801 -15.21 29.86 -139.06
C GLU A 801 -16.61 30.06 -138.47
N THR A 802 -16.76 30.93 -137.46
CA THR A 802 -18.06 31.25 -136.84
C THR A 802 -19.09 31.76 -137.87
N ARG A 803 -18.63 32.31 -138.99
CA ARG A 803 -19.48 32.87 -140.04
C ARG A 803 -20.22 31.81 -140.87
N LEU A 804 -19.76 30.55 -140.91
CA LEU A 804 -20.34 29.52 -141.78
C LEU A 804 -21.53 28.78 -141.16
N ALA A 805 -21.55 28.62 -139.84
CA ALA A 805 -22.58 27.84 -139.12
C ALA A 805 -24.01 28.44 -139.12
N GLY A 806 -24.19 29.72 -139.47
CA GLY A 806 -25.49 30.39 -139.36
C GLY A 806 -26.45 30.18 -140.53
N LEU A 807 -25.96 29.85 -141.72
CA LEU A 807 -26.76 29.96 -142.96
C LEU A 807 -27.59 28.72 -143.30
N GLU A 808 -27.19 27.52 -142.89
CA GLU A 808 -27.73 26.29 -143.46
C GLU A 808 -29.05 25.83 -142.81
N ASN A 809 -29.25 26.18 -141.54
CA ASN A 809 -30.44 25.81 -140.76
C ASN A 809 -31.76 26.45 -141.24
N GLN A 810 -31.70 27.53 -142.04
CA GLN A 810 -32.88 28.27 -142.46
C GLN A 810 -33.67 27.57 -143.60
N ILE A 811 -33.04 26.66 -144.34
CA ILE A 811 -33.62 26.06 -145.57
C ILE A 811 -34.58 24.90 -145.26
N ASN A 812 -34.37 24.17 -144.16
CA ASN A 812 -35.14 22.97 -143.80
C ASN A 812 -36.61 23.22 -143.42
N LEU A 813 -36.99 24.43 -143.01
CA LEU A 813 -38.32 24.67 -142.45
C LEU A 813 -39.44 24.90 -143.49
N LEU A 814 -39.11 25.34 -144.71
CA LEU A 814 -40.12 25.81 -145.66
C LEU A 814 -40.74 24.72 -146.56
N GLN A 815 -40.10 23.55 -146.71
CA GLN A 815 -40.56 22.57 -147.71
C GLN A 815 -41.73 21.69 -147.22
N GLU A 816 -41.88 21.48 -145.90
CA GLU A 816 -42.92 20.62 -145.33
C GLU A 816 -44.34 21.22 -145.47
N GLU A 817 -44.45 22.53 -145.66
CA GLU A 817 -45.72 23.25 -145.69
C GLU A 817 -46.54 23.00 -146.98
N ASN A 818 -45.88 22.70 -148.10
CA ASN A 818 -46.55 22.53 -149.41
C ASN A 818 -47.31 21.20 -149.55
N ARG A 819 -47.06 20.20 -148.69
CA ARG A 819 -47.79 18.92 -148.63
C ARG A 819 -49.29 19.06 -148.33
N ARG A 820 -49.76 20.19 -147.79
CA ARG A 820 -51.14 20.32 -147.27
C ARG A 820 -52.19 20.80 -148.28
N LYS A 821 -51.81 21.46 -149.39
CA LYS A 821 -52.78 22.17 -150.26
C LYS A 821 -53.49 21.34 -151.34
N LYS A 822 -52.93 20.25 -151.87
CA LYS A 822 -53.51 19.61 -153.09
C LYS A 822 -54.62 18.57 -152.86
N ARG A 823 -54.91 18.19 -151.61
CA ARG A 823 -56.03 17.27 -151.25
C ARG A 823 -57.45 17.89 -151.41
N ASN A 824 -57.57 19.19 -151.69
CA ASN A 824 -58.86 19.92 -151.70
C ASN A 824 -59.56 20.08 -153.07
N LEU A 825 -59.00 19.60 -154.19
CA LEU A 825 -59.63 19.71 -155.53
C LEU A 825 -60.43 18.46 -155.98
N LYS A 826 -60.99 17.73 -155.01
CA LYS A 826 -62.17 16.87 -155.17
C LYS A 826 -63.33 17.71 -155.80
N ARG A 827 -64.27 17.06 -156.49
CA ARG A 827 -65.73 17.39 -156.44
C ARG A 827 -66.40 18.34 -157.48
N LYS A 828 -65.86 18.71 -158.64
CA LYS A 828 -66.68 19.36 -159.72
C LYS A 828 -66.60 18.67 -161.09
N SER A 829 -67.77 18.24 -161.55
CA SER A 829 -68.22 17.88 -162.92
C SER A 829 -68.13 16.43 -163.43
N ILE A 830 -69.25 15.72 -163.26
CA ILE A 830 -69.87 14.81 -164.24
C ILE A 830 -70.81 15.66 -165.13
N LYS A 831 -70.91 15.32 -166.43
CA LYS A 831 -71.66 15.90 -167.58
C LYS A 831 -70.88 16.90 -168.45
N LEU A 832 -70.00 16.37 -169.32
CA LEU A 832 -70.34 16.02 -170.71
C LEU A 832 -69.51 14.80 -171.10
#